data_AF-A0A496AUT7-F1
#
_entry.id   AF-A0A496AUT7-F1
#
_cell.length_a   1.000
_cell.length_b   1.000
_cell.length_c   1.000
_cell.angle_alpha   90.00
_cell.angle_beta   90.00
_cell.angle_gamma   90.00
#
_symmetry.space_group_name_H-M   'P 1'
#
loop_
_entity.id
_entity.type
_entity.pdbx_description
1 polymer ?
#
loop_
_entity_poly.entity_id
_entity_poly.type
_entity_poly.pdbx_seq_one_letter_code
_entity_poly.pdbx_strand_id
1 'polypeptide(L)'
;MPEKYISTDFWYTFINSLYNDGVACGRGELEMDEETQNSLLDYLKEKIEEGVTNGETALPPGLHNYFWRFTEEILPKIQTLVEGILKTVPDNSAASLVQTLLKLADWESQHLSLLDIHLESIQYDPCMNLAIINEYEHRSSLEYFEDFKEEVIILKTLENLYSWAIQQDDNARYQEAKSFYWRHSVTPYTVYKYLKNESQRLKHHLENTGSLKEKTSEIDKYISGIKKCRDLVSLERTAFWNHLDQQQDEQTALVDATSDNMDIWGAYLKSLEDTEKAPSRRLTLDDQDQLLKFLKSRIRDGVVDGKTTLPANIHEHISMFPEVMLMELREFAEEVLETRPDNGAAMKMIAVIVWKGKHICNGESDDDLALLEQAMGLLPNEPEICFDAFKYFDENFDPLFRRSLTALERLFERAIQQDETELYSWVTKLYKDVGRTPCYIYRNLMKNPEENAELITRCKPLIDLMLQSFQQKLAHIPDDWYSLRGIGDIYEVLGKKELSQKYPWEPHTELRWKQKAWIRRKLPNISAIAFDETPISFTDYRGKMLVLDWYAKWCGFCAGEIPHLKDVYEANQQNALDVIGVSLDRNETDLREFTEAHDIPWLQIYDGKGWKSELAQFFGINSIPSQWLIDRDGTIISVDTRGNDLGKWVKWTETTRIGNVISDFSALDVDGNTVSHATLRGKVALLHFGDMHQDPELKHIDTLYKKYHKNGFEAIGINVRGWKNEDGLRGVVRRGDHQGHYIYAARDSKYAALAEQFGFGQGFAAKRMSLPAFILIDRDGTVLDARAEKVHSIEAWAARLEKIVVTHLCL
;
A
#
# COMPACT_ATOMS: atom_id res chain seq x y z
N MET A 1 -33.12 -11.39 6.58
CA MET A 1 -32.36 -11.73 5.33
C MET A 1 -33.24 -12.55 4.38
N PRO A 2 -33.29 -12.29 3.05
CA PRO A 2 -34.03 -13.15 2.12
C PRO A 2 -33.50 -14.60 2.07
N GLU A 3 -34.40 -15.59 1.89
CA GLU A 3 -34.09 -17.03 1.80
C GLU A 3 -32.99 -17.39 0.78
N LYS A 4 -32.70 -16.53 -0.20
CA LYS A 4 -31.63 -16.75 -1.18
C LYS A 4 -30.20 -16.66 -0.60
N TYR A 5 -30.03 -16.30 0.68
CA TYR A 5 -28.74 -16.06 1.32
C TYR A 5 -28.38 -17.08 2.42
N ILE A 6 -29.12 -18.19 2.50
CA ILE A 6 -28.95 -19.24 3.53
C ILE A 6 -27.99 -20.36 3.08
N SER A 7 -27.50 -20.35 1.83
CA SER A 7 -26.57 -21.38 1.35
C SER A 7 -25.10 -21.02 1.58
N THR A 8 -24.47 -21.76 2.51
CA THR A 8 -23.04 -22.10 2.63
C THR A 8 -21.96 -21.01 2.73
N ASP A 9 -22.30 -19.73 2.58
CA ASP A 9 -21.34 -18.61 2.67
C ASP A 9 -21.86 -17.48 3.56
N PHE A 10 -22.39 -17.83 4.73
CA PHE A 10 -23.01 -16.87 5.65
C PHE A 10 -22.07 -15.70 5.95
N TRP A 11 -20.80 -15.97 6.33
CA TRP A 11 -19.85 -14.91 6.67
C TRP A 11 -19.36 -14.12 5.47
N TYR A 12 -19.04 -14.78 4.35
CA TYR A 12 -18.66 -14.10 3.12
C TYR A 12 -19.76 -13.16 2.62
N THR A 13 -21.02 -13.61 2.68
CA THR A 13 -22.20 -12.83 2.29
C THR A 13 -22.53 -11.72 3.29
N PHE A 14 -22.46 -12.01 4.59
CA PHE A 14 -22.69 -11.05 5.67
C PHE A 14 -21.67 -9.91 5.64
N ILE A 15 -20.38 -10.22 5.48
CA ILE A 15 -19.30 -9.22 5.43
C ILE A 15 -19.33 -8.40 4.15
N ASN A 16 -19.58 -9.04 2.99
CA ASN A 16 -19.71 -8.30 1.74
C ASN A 16 -20.95 -7.40 1.72
N SER A 17 -22.04 -7.80 2.36
CA SER A 17 -23.21 -6.92 2.55
C SER A 17 -22.83 -5.68 3.37
N LEU A 18 -22.18 -5.87 4.53
CA LEU A 18 -21.76 -4.77 5.40
C LEU A 18 -20.78 -3.80 4.71
N TYR A 19 -19.88 -4.30 3.88
CA TYR A 19 -18.93 -3.48 3.12
C TYR A 19 -19.60 -2.74 1.95
N ASN A 20 -20.50 -3.40 1.21
CA ASN A 20 -21.27 -2.80 0.11
C ASN A 20 -22.22 -1.69 0.61
N ASP A 21 -22.69 -1.80 1.85
CA ASP A 21 -23.49 -0.77 2.51
C ASP A 21 -22.63 0.37 3.12
N GLY A 22 -21.31 0.34 2.91
CA GLY A 22 -20.39 1.41 3.31
C GLY A 22 -20.05 1.43 4.80
N VAL A 23 -20.28 0.33 5.52
CA VAL A 23 -20.04 0.23 6.97
C VAL A 23 -18.59 -0.20 7.22
N ALA A 24 -17.73 0.77 7.57
CA ALA A 24 -16.45 0.48 8.21
C ALA A 24 -16.73 0.17 9.69
N CYS A 25 -16.59 -1.09 10.11
CA CYS A 25 -16.90 -1.49 11.48
C CYS A 25 -15.65 -1.41 12.36
N GLY A 26 -15.58 -0.42 13.25
CA GLY A 26 -14.69 -0.43 14.41
C GLY A 26 -15.15 -1.42 15.50
N ARG A 27 -14.42 -1.47 16.62
CA ARG A 27 -14.73 -2.35 17.76
C ARG A 27 -16.09 -2.00 18.35
N GLY A 28 -16.98 -2.98 18.46
CA GLY A 28 -18.32 -2.78 19.02
C GLY A 28 -19.24 -1.87 18.19
N GLU A 29 -18.90 -1.60 16.93
CA GLU A 29 -19.69 -0.71 16.07
C GLU A 29 -20.65 -1.47 15.14
N LEU A 30 -20.67 -2.81 15.19
CA LEU A 30 -21.58 -3.60 14.36
C LEU A 30 -22.99 -3.65 14.95
N GLU A 31 -23.76 -2.59 14.73
CA GLU A 31 -25.19 -2.55 15.05
C GLU A 31 -25.97 -3.50 14.13
N MET A 32 -26.75 -4.40 14.73
CA MET A 32 -27.62 -5.35 14.03
C MET A 32 -29.05 -5.15 14.51
N ASP A 33 -30.03 -5.14 13.60
CA ASP A 33 -31.43 -5.19 13.99
C ASP A 33 -31.80 -6.52 14.66
N GLU A 34 -32.92 -6.53 15.38
CA GLU A 34 -33.36 -7.69 16.18
C GLU A 34 -33.59 -8.95 15.32
N GLU A 35 -34.06 -8.79 14.07
CA GLU A 35 -34.25 -9.91 13.14
C GLU A 35 -32.92 -10.57 12.77
N THR A 36 -31.90 -9.75 12.48
CA THR A 36 -30.55 -10.19 12.13
C THR A 36 -29.85 -10.83 13.33
N GLN A 37 -30.00 -10.25 14.52
CA GLN A 37 -29.49 -10.84 15.76
C GLN A 37 -30.08 -12.23 16.03
N ASN A 38 -31.40 -12.39 15.88
CA ASN A 38 -32.07 -13.68 16.07
C ASN A 38 -31.62 -14.71 15.01
N SER A 39 -31.49 -14.30 13.76
CA SER A 39 -30.99 -15.16 12.67
C SER A 39 -29.57 -15.67 12.94
N LEU A 40 -28.69 -14.81 13.45
CA LEU A 40 -27.33 -15.19 13.85
C LEU A 40 -27.34 -16.18 15.02
N LEU A 41 -28.19 -15.97 16.03
CA LEU A 41 -28.32 -16.87 17.18
C LEU A 41 -28.84 -18.25 16.77
N ASP A 42 -29.84 -18.30 15.89
CA ASP A 42 -30.39 -19.56 15.38
C ASP A 42 -29.34 -20.32 14.56
N TYR A 43 -28.59 -19.61 13.71
CA TYR A 43 -27.48 -20.19 12.95
C TYR A 43 -26.39 -20.76 13.88
N LEU A 44 -25.92 -20.00 14.87
CA LEU A 44 -24.92 -20.47 15.82
C LEU A 44 -25.42 -21.67 16.62
N LYS A 45 -26.69 -21.67 17.02
CA LYS A 45 -27.31 -22.79 17.71
C LYS A 45 -27.30 -24.05 16.84
N GLU A 46 -27.73 -23.95 15.59
CA GLU A 46 -27.70 -25.06 14.62
C GLU A 46 -26.29 -25.64 14.51
N LYS A 47 -25.26 -24.80 14.31
CA LYS A 47 -23.87 -25.27 14.17
C LYS A 47 -23.28 -25.86 15.45
N ILE A 48 -23.70 -25.39 16.62
CA ILE A 48 -23.30 -25.99 17.90
C ILE A 48 -24.00 -27.36 18.12
N GLU A 49 -25.25 -27.49 17.70
CA GLU A 49 -26.05 -28.71 17.84
C GLU A 49 -25.65 -29.80 16.84
N GLU A 50 -25.10 -29.43 15.68
CA GLU A 50 -24.44 -30.37 14.74
C GLU A 50 -23.25 -31.12 15.39
N GLY A 51 -22.65 -30.55 16.44
CA GLY A 51 -21.64 -31.20 17.28
C GLY A 51 -20.29 -31.37 16.59
N VAL A 52 -19.57 -32.44 16.96
CA VAL A 52 -18.23 -32.74 16.43
C VAL A 52 -18.28 -33.98 15.55
N THR A 53 -17.77 -33.86 14.33
CA THR A 53 -17.60 -34.98 13.39
C THR A 53 -16.14 -35.04 12.94
N ASN A 54 -15.51 -36.21 13.05
CA ASN A 54 -14.10 -36.43 12.68
C ASN A 54 -13.09 -35.46 13.36
N GLY A 55 -13.42 -34.96 14.56
CA GLY A 55 -12.58 -34.00 15.27
C GLY A 55 -12.72 -32.55 14.78
N GLU A 56 -13.80 -32.25 14.04
CA GLU A 56 -14.16 -30.92 13.56
C GLU A 56 -15.55 -30.52 14.07
N THR A 57 -15.72 -29.26 14.43
CA THR A 57 -17.05 -28.67 14.65
C THR A 57 -17.68 -28.27 13.31
N ALA A 58 -18.97 -27.93 13.30
CA ALA A 58 -19.59 -27.28 12.14
C ALA A 58 -19.41 -25.76 12.13
N LEU A 59 -18.58 -25.21 13.01
CA LEU A 59 -18.39 -23.77 13.14
C LEU A 59 -17.59 -23.21 11.95
N PRO A 60 -17.85 -21.94 11.58
CA PRO A 60 -17.11 -21.26 10.52
C PRO A 60 -15.63 -21.06 10.88
N PRO A 61 -14.68 -21.34 9.98
CA PRO A 61 -13.24 -21.20 10.22
C PRO A 61 -12.79 -19.82 10.74
N GLY A 62 -13.43 -18.74 10.31
CA GLY A 62 -13.06 -17.36 10.70
C GLY A 62 -13.78 -16.80 11.94
N LEU A 63 -14.61 -17.60 12.64
CA LEU A 63 -15.58 -17.09 13.63
C LEU A 63 -14.95 -16.19 14.71
N HIS A 64 -13.76 -16.54 15.19
CA HIS A 64 -13.03 -15.81 16.24
C HIS A 64 -12.74 -14.34 15.87
N ASN A 65 -12.62 -14.00 14.59
CA ASN A 65 -12.32 -12.63 14.12
C ASN A 65 -13.54 -11.71 14.09
N TYR A 66 -14.74 -12.19 14.42
CA TYR A 66 -15.95 -11.37 14.39
C TYR A 66 -16.42 -10.93 15.78
N PHE A 67 -16.11 -11.68 16.83
CA PHE A 67 -16.62 -11.38 18.17
C PHE A 67 -16.17 -10.00 18.70
N TRP A 68 -14.99 -9.51 18.34
CA TRP A 68 -14.56 -8.16 18.75
C TRP A 68 -15.34 -7.02 18.04
N ARG A 69 -15.98 -7.31 16.90
CA ARG A 69 -16.78 -6.33 16.13
C ARG A 69 -18.20 -6.21 16.67
N PHE A 70 -18.67 -7.22 17.38
CA PHE A 70 -20.00 -7.31 17.93
C PHE A 70 -20.22 -6.30 19.06
N THR A 71 -21.43 -5.75 19.13
CA THR A 71 -21.83 -4.79 20.17
C THR A 71 -22.01 -5.47 21.53
N GLU A 72 -22.08 -4.67 22.58
CA GLU A 72 -22.43 -5.11 23.94
C GLU A 72 -23.85 -5.73 24.03
N GLU A 73 -24.67 -5.64 22.98
CA GLU A 73 -26.02 -6.21 22.97
C GLU A 73 -26.05 -7.68 22.53
N ILE A 74 -25.30 -8.05 21.49
CA ILE A 74 -25.35 -9.41 20.92
C ILE A 74 -24.42 -10.39 21.65
N LEU A 75 -23.28 -9.94 22.17
CA LEU A 75 -22.32 -10.79 22.88
C LEU A 75 -22.95 -11.50 24.10
N PRO A 76 -23.71 -10.82 24.99
CA PRO A 76 -24.41 -11.49 26.10
C PRO A 76 -25.47 -12.50 25.64
N LYS A 77 -26.12 -12.27 24.49
CA LYS A 77 -27.11 -13.19 23.91
C LYS A 77 -26.44 -14.48 23.44
N ILE A 78 -25.30 -14.38 22.75
CA ILE A 78 -24.48 -15.54 22.35
C ILE A 78 -23.96 -16.29 23.57
N GLN A 79 -23.47 -15.56 24.59
CA GLN A 79 -23.03 -16.17 25.84
C GLN A 79 -24.16 -16.96 26.53
N THR A 80 -25.36 -16.38 26.62
CA THR A 80 -26.53 -17.04 27.22
C THR A 80 -26.93 -18.31 26.46
N LEU A 81 -26.89 -18.27 25.12
CA LEU A 81 -27.15 -19.44 24.27
C LEU A 81 -26.18 -20.58 24.60
N VAL A 82 -24.87 -20.28 24.59
CA VAL A 82 -23.82 -21.26 24.83
C VAL A 82 -23.86 -21.84 26.24
N GLU A 83 -24.07 -21.00 27.26
CA GLU A 83 -24.24 -21.46 28.64
C GLU A 83 -25.48 -22.33 28.82
N GLY A 84 -26.56 -22.03 28.09
CA GLY A 84 -27.76 -22.86 28.05
C GLY A 84 -27.48 -24.26 27.52
N ILE A 85 -26.71 -24.36 26.43
CA ILE A 85 -26.31 -25.64 25.83
C ILE A 85 -25.35 -26.41 26.74
N LEU A 86 -24.35 -25.76 27.34
CA LEU A 86 -23.40 -26.42 28.25
C LEU A 86 -24.07 -26.90 29.56
N LYS A 87 -25.18 -26.28 29.98
CA LYS A 87 -25.97 -26.78 31.12
C LYS A 87 -26.70 -28.09 30.80
N THR A 88 -27.13 -28.28 29.55
CA THR A 88 -27.87 -29.48 29.13
C THR A 88 -26.94 -30.57 28.60
N VAL A 89 -25.84 -30.17 27.93
CA VAL A 89 -24.81 -31.04 27.35
C VAL A 89 -23.42 -30.51 27.75
N PRO A 90 -22.92 -30.84 28.96
CA PRO A 90 -21.66 -30.30 29.48
C PRO A 90 -20.43 -30.58 28.63
N ASP A 91 -20.41 -31.69 27.92
CA ASP A 91 -19.28 -32.13 27.09
C ASP A 91 -19.40 -31.67 25.62
N ASN A 92 -20.28 -30.72 25.30
CA ASN A 92 -20.41 -30.18 23.94
C ASN A 92 -19.17 -29.34 23.58
N SER A 93 -18.25 -29.93 22.80
CA SER A 93 -16.99 -29.28 22.42
C SER A 93 -17.19 -28.05 21.53
N ALA A 94 -18.21 -28.01 20.68
CA ALA A 94 -18.52 -26.83 19.86
C ALA A 94 -18.98 -25.65 20.72
N ALA A 95 -19.87 -25.89 21.68
CA ALA A 95 -20.30 -24.88 22.65
C ALA A 95 -19.13 -24.42 23.53
N SER A 96 -18.27 -25.35 23.97
CA SER A 96 -17.09 -25.05 24.77
C SER A 96 -16.06 -24.20 23.99
N LEU A 97 -15.88 -24.47 22.69
CA LEU A 97 -15.06 -23.65 21.80
C LEU A 97 -15.63 -22.23 21.67
N VAL A 98 -16.93 -22.06 21.39
CA VAL A 98 -17.54 -20.72 21.30
C VAL A 98 -17.40 -19.95 22.62
N GLN A 99 -17.60 -20.61 23.77
CA GLN A 99 -17.37 -20.00 25.08
C GLN A 99 -15.92 -19.51 25.24
N THR A 100 -14.96 -20.28 24.73
CA THR A 100 -13.54 -19.92 24.76
C THR A 100 -13.25 -18.72 23.87
N LEU A 101 -13.76 -18.73 22.63
CA LEU A 101 -13.59 -17.65 21.68
C LEU A 101 -14.21 -16.32 22.17
N LEU A 102 -15.35 -16.37 22.87
CA LEU A 102 -15.95 -15.19 23.50
C LEU A 102 -15.04 -14.57 24.57
N LYS A 103 -14.34 -15.39 25.36
CA LYS A 103 -13.38 -14.90 26.36
C LYS A 103 -12.16 -14.25 25.71
N LEU A 104 -11.68 -14.80 24.59
CA LEU A 104 -10.54 -14.23 23.85
C LEU A 104 -10.88 -12.87 23.21
N ALA A 105 -12.14 -12.65 22.84
CA ALA A 105 -12.57 -11.37 22.27
C ALA A 105 -12.47 -10.18 23.24
N ASP A 106 -12.35 -10.42 24.54
CA ASP A 106 -12.37 -9.37 25.58
C ASP A 106 -11.01 -8.68 25.81
N TRP A 107 -9.91 -9.15 25.19
CA TRP A 107 -8.53 -8.62 25.31
C TRP A 107 -7.92 -8.57 26.73
N GLU A 108 -8.71 -8.58 27.81
CA GLU A 108 -8.22 -8.55 29.20
C GLU A 108 -7.69 -9.90 29.70
N SER A 109 -7.95 -11.01 28.99
CA SER A 109 -7.45 -12.34 29.35
C SER A 109 -6.88 -13.10 28.16
N GLN A 110 -5.60 -12.85 27.88
CA GLN A 110 -4.82 -13.64 26.94
C GLN A 110 -4.48 -15.00 27.57
N HIS A 111 -5.15 -16.09 27.17
CA HIS A 111 -4.75 -17.44 27.58
C HIS A 111 -4.73 -18.46 26.42
N LEU A 112 -3.56 -18.72 25.80
CA LEU A 112 -3.33 -19.84 24.88
C LEU A 112 -3.74 -21.17 25.53
N SER A 113 -3.53 -21.27 26.84
CA SER A 113 -3.98 -22.40 27.66
C SER A 113 -5.50 -22.65 27.66
N LEU A 114 -6.33 -21.66 27.31
CA LEU A 114 -7.77 -21.85 27.13
C LEU A 114 -8.11 -22.50 25.77
N LEU A 115 -7.25 -22.38 24.77
CA LEU A 115 -7.43 -23.04 23.47
C LEU A 115 -6.78 -24.44 23.45
N ASP A 116 -5.66 -24.62 24.17
CA ASP A 116 -4.94 -25.90 24.25
C ASP A 116 -5.82 -27.06 24.71
N ILE A 117 -6.78 -26.80 25.61
CA ILE A 117 -7.70 -27.83 26.13
C ILE A 117 -8.55 -28.47 25.02
N HIS A 118 -8.70 -27.80 23.88
CA HIS A 118 -9.50 -28.28 22.74
C HIS A 118 -8.67 -29.07 21.73
N LEU A 119 -7.33 -29.00 21.79
CA LEU A 119 -6.44 -29.74 20.88
C LEU A 119 -6.60 -31.26 21.00
N GLU A 120 -7.14 -31.78 22.10
CA GLU A 120 -7.41 -33.20 22.28
C GLU A 120 -8.81 -33.63 21.80
N SER A 121 -9.80 -32.73 21.82
CA SER A 121 -11.22 -33.04 21.55
C SER A 121 -11.66 -32.70 20.12
N ILE A 122 -11.09 -31.63 19.54
CA ILE A 122 -11.42 -31.11 18.21
C ILE A 122 -10.15 -30.75 17.43
N GLN A 123 -9.17 -31.64 17.46
CA GLN A 123 -7.81 -31.38 16.98
C GLN A 123 -7.73 -30.85 15.54
N TYR A 124 -8.65 -31.25 14.65
CA TYR A 124 -8.64 -30.87 13.23
C TYR A 124 -9.54 -29.67 12.92
N ASP A 125 -10.20 -29.09 13.92
CA ASP A 125 -11.14 -28.01 13.69
C ASP A 125 -10.44 -26.74 13.16
N PRO A 126 -10.81 -26.24 11.96
CA PRO A 126 -10.16 -25.08 11.36
C PRO A 126 -10.43 -23.79 12.13
N CYS A 127 -11.58 -23.65 12.79
CA CYS A 127 -11.92 -22.46 13.57
C CYS A 127 -11.01 -22.32 14.80
N MET A 128 -10.83 -23.41 15.54
CA MET A 128 -9.91 -23.48 16.66
C MET A 128 -8.45 -23.28 16.21
N ASN A 129 -7.99 -24.02 15.19
CA ASN A 129 -6.59 -23.94 14.76
C ASN A 129 -6.23 -22.53 14.24
N LEU A 130 -7.12 -21.87 13.49
CA LEU A 130 -6.91 -20.50 13.04
C LEU A 130 -6.99 -19.49 14.20
N ALA A 131 -7.83 -19.73 15.21
CA ALA A 131 -7.87 -18.89 16.41
C ALA A 131 -6.55 -18.97 17.21
N ILE A 132 -5.94 -20.17 17.32
CA ILE A 132 -4.62 -20.34 17.95
C ILE A 132 -3.55 -19.59 17.15
N ILE A 133 -3.54 -19.72 15.82
CA ILE A 133 -2.61 -18.99 14.93
C ILE A 133 -2.77 -17.47 15.12
N ASN A 134 -4.01 -16.97 15.14
CA ASN A 134 -4.29 -15.55 15.33
C ASN A 134 -3.83 -15.06 16.70
N GLU A 135 -4.14 -15.79 17.78
CA GLU A 135 -3.72 -15.43 19.14
C GLU A 135 -2.19 -15.40 19.26
N TYR A 136 -1.53 -16.37 18.63
CA TYR A 136 -0.09 -16.45 18.59
C TYR A 136 0.54 -15.24 17.89
N GLU A 137 0.01 -14.82 16.73
CA GLU A 137 0.46 -13.61 16.01
C GLU A 137 0.26 -12.33 16.85
N HIS A 138 -0.81 -12.23 17.64
CA HIS A 138 -1.09 -11.04 18.45
C HIS A 138 -0.20 -10.92 19.71
N ARG A 139 0.26 -12.05 20.27
CA ARG A 139 1.18 -12.06 21.42
C ARG A 139 2.61 -11.80 21.03
N SER A 140 3.00 -12.32 19.87
CA SER A 140 4.36 -12.21 19.38
C SER A 140 4.51 -10.98 18.50
N SER A 141 5.00 -9.87 19.09
CA SER A 141 6.17 -9.29 18.43
C SER A 141 7.15 -10.47 18.33
N LEU A 142 7.44 -10.98 17.13
CA LEU A 142 8.14 -12.25 16.82
C LEU A 142 9.53 -12.46 17.50
N GLU A 143 9.87 -11.64 18.48
CA GLU A 143 11.13 -11.53 19.20
C GLU A 143 11.17 -12.20 20.58
N TYR A 144 10.04 -12.60 21.18
CA TYR A 144 10.02 -13.20 22.52
C TYR A 144 9.01 -14.32 22.64
N PHE A 145 9.46 -15.57 22.71
CA PHE A 145 8.63 -16.66 23.22
C PHE A 145 9.01 -16.85 24.67
N GLU A 146 8.00 -16.90 25.55
CA GLU A 146 8.24 -16.99 26.99
C GLU A 146 8.52 -18.44 27.44
N ASP A 147 8.11 -19.47 26.68
CA ASP A 147 8.27 -20.90 27.03
C ASP A 147 8.23 -21.83 25.79
N PHE A 148 9.15 -22.82 25.72
CA PHE A 148 9.24 -23.91 24.71
C PHE A 148 7.90 -24.64 24.44
N LYS A 149 6.99 -24.60 25.42
CA LYS A 149 5.67 -25.18 25.31
C LYS A 149 4.82 -24.54 24.20
N GLU A 150 4.98 -23.24 23.95
CA GLU A 150 4.21 -22.51 22.94
C GLU A 150 4.62 -22.91 21.51
N GLU A 151 5.91 -23.17 21.28
CA GLU A 151 6.44 -23.69 20.01
C GLU A 151 5.85 -25.06 19.67
N VAL A 152 5.72 -25.93 20.67
CA VAL A 152 5.12 -27.26 20.48
C VAL A 152 3.65 -27.14 20.10
N ILE A 153 2.91 -26.22 20.72
CA ILE A 153 1.51 -25.96 20.42
C ILE A 153 1.35 -25.44 19.00
N ILE A 154 2.09 -24.40 18.60
CA ILE A 154 1.92 -23.80 17.26
C ILE A 154 2.31 -24.79 16.15
N LEU A 155 3.39 -25.56 16.32
CA LEU A 155 3.77 -26.59 15.34
C LEU A 155 2.70 -27.68 15.23
N LYS A 156 2.07 -28.04 16.35
CA LYS A 156 0.98 -29.02 16.36
C LYS A 156 -0.29 -28.46 15.70
N THR A 157 -0.62 -27.20 15.95
CA THR A 157 -1.74 -26.49 15.32
C THR A 157 -1.56 -26.42 13.80
N LEU A 158 -0.37 -26.05 13.31
CA LEU A 158 -0.07 -26.03 11.88
C LEU A 158 -0.19 -27.44 11.27
N GLU A 159 0.36 -28.46 11.94
CA GLU A 159 0.22 -29.86 11.50
C GLU A 159 -1.25 -30.27 11.34
N ASN A 160 -2.06 -29.96 12.35
CA ASN A 160 -3.47 -30.32 12.37
C ASN A 160 -4.25 -29.59 11.27
N LEU A 161 -4.02 -28.28 11.10
CA LEU A 161 -4.66 -27.48 10.06
C LEU A 161 -4.33 -27.99 8.66
N TYR A 162 -3.07 -28.30 8.38
CA TYR A 162 -2.68 -28.83 7.06
C TYR A 162 -3.21 -30.24 6.84
N SER A 163 -3.17 -31.09 7.87
CA SER A 163 -3.73 -32.45 7.80
C SER A 163 -5.23 -32.42 7.53
N TRP A 164 -5.95 -31.47 8.13
CA TRP A 164 -7.35 -31.20 7.86
C TRP A 164 -7.55 -30.75 6.41
N ALA A 165 -6.81 -29.73 5.97
CA ALA A 165 -6.93 -29.12 4.66
C ALA A 165 -6.68 -30.11 3.51
N ILE A 166 -5.73 -31.05 3.66
CA ILE A 166 -5.45 -32.11 2.67
C ILE A 166 -6.65 -33.04 2.45
N GLN A 167 -7.52 -33.19 3.46
CA GLN A 167 -8.69 -34.08 3.40
C GLN A 167 -9.94 -33.37 2.87
N GLN A 168 -9.89 -32.05 2.66
CA GLN A 168 -11.03 -31.29 2.17
C GLN A 168 -11.09 -31.30 0.65
N ASP A 169 -12.31 -31.34 0.13
CA ASP A 169 -12.57 -30.92 -1.25
C ASP A 169 -12.49 -29.38 -1.36
N ASP A 170 -12.45 -28.85 -2.58
CA ASP A 170 -12.36 -27.41 -2.89
C ASP A 170 -13.66 -26.62 -2.58
N ASN A 171 -14.26 -26.88 -1.41
CA ASN A 171 -15.51 -26.34 -0.94
C ASN A 171 -15.34 -24.95 -0.28
N ALA A 172 -16.45 -24.25 -0.04
CA ALA A 172 -16.44 -22.90 0.53
C ALA A 172 -15.73 -22.83 1.89
N ARG A 173 -15.89 -23.85 2.74
CA ARG A 173 -15.26 -23.92 4.07
C ARG A 173 -13.73 -24.02 3.97
N TYR A 174 -13.23 -24.82 3.03
CA TYR A 174 -11.80 -24.90 2.70
C TYR A 174 -11.27 -23.56 2.18
N GLN A 175 -11.99 -22.93 1.25
CA GLN A 175 -11.61 -21.65 0.66
C GLN A 175 -11.58 -20.51 1.69
N GLU A 176 -12.54 -20.47 2.62
CA GLU A 176 -12.56 -19.52 3.72
C GLU A 176 -11.35 -19.73 4.65
N ALA A 177 -11.10 -20.97 5.08
CA ALA A 177 -9.95 -21.29 5.93
C ALA A 177 -8.61 -20.96 5.27
N LYS A 178 -8.47 -21.28 3.97
CA LYS A 178 -7.30 -20.95 3.16
C LYS A 178 -7.10 -19.43 3.05
N SER A 179 -8.15 -18.68 2.73
CA SER A 179 -8.12 -17.22 2.65
C SER A 179 -7.72 -16.59 3.98
N PHE A 180 -8.21 -17.16 5.09
CA PHE A 180 -7.90 -16.67 6.43
C PHE A 180 -6.45 -16.98 6.82
N TYR A 181 -5.98 -18.20 6.60
CA TYR A 181 -4.58 -18.59 6.82
C TYR A 181 -3.61 -17.64 6.11
N TRP A 182 -3.87 -17.29 4.84
CA TRP A 182 -3.02 -16.38 4.07
C TRP A 182 -3.00 -14.92 4.55
N ARG A 183 -3.86 -14.54 5.50
CA ARG A 183 -3.83 -13.22 6.14
C ARG A 183 -2.90 -13.16 7.34
N HIS A 184 -2.44 -14.31 7.84
CA HIS A 184 -1.55 -14.40 8.99
C HIS A 184 -0.08 -14.54 8.57
N SER A 185 0.81 -14.06 9.43
CA SER A 185 2.27 -14.15 9.24
C SER A 185 2.89 -15.41 9.86
N VAL A 186 2.07 -16.30 10.44
CA VAL A 186 2.54 -17.49 11.16
C VAL A 186 2.55 -18.69 10.22
N THR A 187 3.74 -19.07 9.77
CA THR A 187 4.00 -20.22 8.90
C THR A 187 5.08 -21.11 9.52
N PRO A 188 5.28 -22.34 9.05
CA PRO A 188 6.35 -23.17 9.59
C PRO A 188 7.73 -22.56 9.32
N TYR A 189 7.86 -21.72 8.27
CA TYR A 189 9.07 -20.94 8.01
C TYR A 189 9.33 -19.87 9.09
N THR A 190 8.29 -19.14 9.52
CA THR A 190 8.48 -18.12 10.56
C THR A 190 8.80 -18.73 11.92
N VAL A 191 8.17 -19.86 12.26
CA VAL A 191 8.52 -20.63 13.46
C VAL A 191 9.95 -21.20 13.36
N TYR A 192 10.36 -21.68 12.18
CA TYR A 192 11.74 -22.13 11.94
C TYR A 192 12.77 -21.01 12.20
N LYS A 193 12.54 -19.79 11.67
CA LYS A 193 13.46 -18.66 11.84
C LYS A 193 13.68 -18.38 13.34
N TYR A 194 12.59 -18.36 14.10
CA TYR A 194 12.65 -18.16 15.54
C TYR A 194 13.47 -19.24 16.25
N LEU A 195 13.09 -20.51 16.08
CA LEU A 195 13.76 -21.63 16.76
C LEU A 195 15.26 -21.67 16.45
N LYS A 196 15.63 -21.29 15.23
CA LYS A 196 17.02 -21.24 14.78
C LYS A 196 17.80 -20.13 15.47
N ASN A 197 17.24 -18.92 15.55
CA ASN A 197 17.86 -17.79 16.24
C ASN A 197 18.06 -18.10 17.73
N GLU A 198 17.06 -18.69 18.39
CA GLU A 198 17.15 -19.01 19.81
C GLU A 198 18.16 -20.14 20.09
N SER A 199 18.21 -21.15 19.21
CA SER A 199 19.25 -22.19 19.25
C SER A 199 20.66 -21.59 19.14
N GLN A 200 20.87 -20.60 18.26
CA GLN A 200 22.17 -19.93 18.11
C GLN A 200 22.54 -19.08 19.33
N ARG A 201 21.57 -18.32 19.88
CA ARG A 201 21.77 -17.53 21.12
C ARG A 201 22.19 -18.42 22.29
N LEU A 202 21.50 -19.55 22.47
CA LEU A 202 21.82 -20.54 23.50
C LEU A 202 23.21 -21.16 23.31
N LYS A 203 23.58 -21.51 22.07
CA LYS A 203 24.93 -22.00 21.75
C LYS A 203 26.01 -20.97 22.10
N HIS A 204 25.84 -19.72 21.71
CA HIS A 204 26.80 -18.65 22.02
C HIS A 204 26.94 -18.42 23.53
N HIS A 205 25.80 -18.40 24.25
CA HIS A 205 25.81 -18.25 25.70
C HIS A 205 26.46 -19.45 26.42
N LEU A 206 26.32 -20.66 25.87
CA LEU A 206 26.96 -21.88 26.36
C LEU A 206 28.48 -21.85 26.21
N GLU A 207 28.98 -21.42 25.05
CA GLU A 207 30.41 -21.23 24.78
C GLU A 207 31.06 -20.26 25.78
N ASN A 208 30.30 -19.25 26.22
CA ASN A 208 30.75 -18.25 27.18
C ASN A 208 30.59 -18.64 28.67
N THR A 209 29.69 -19.58 29.02
CA THR A 209 29.33 -19.88 30.44
C THR A 209 29.67 -21.28 30.93
N GLY A 210 30.02 -22.23 30.06
CA GLY A 210 30.59 -23.54 30.44
C GLY A 210 29.64 -24.54 31.11
N SER A 211 28.32 -24.28 31.19
CA SER A 211 27.34 -25.22 31.79
C SER A 211 26.82 -26.24 30.76
N LEU A 212 27.52 -27.37 30.60
CA LEU A 212 27.37 -28.26 29.45
C LEU A 212 26.15 -29.22 29.42
N LYS A 213 25.47 -29.51 30.54
CA LYS A 213 24.49 -30.63 30.58
C LYS A 213 23.01 -30.25 30.47
N GLU A 214 22.56 -29.25 31.21
CA GLU A 214 21.14 -28.83 31.18
C GLU A 214 20.79 -28.08 29.89
N LYS A 215 21.71 -27.23 29.40
CA LYS A 215 21.49 -26.43 28.17
C LYS A 215 21.68 -27.21 26.86
N THR A 216 22.40 -28.33 26.85
CA THR A 216 22.49 -29.21 25.67
C THR A 216 21.15 -29.89 25.38
N SER A 217 20.43 -30.31 26.44
CA SER A 217 19.07 -30.86 26.33
C SER A 217 18.07 -29.83 25.78
N GLU A 218 18.25 -28.54 26.10
CA GLU A 218 17.44 -27.46 25.52
C GLU A 218 17.75 -27.22 24.04
N ILE A 219 19.03 -27.22 23.63
CA ILE A 219 19.39 -27.13 22.21
C ILE A 219 18.77 -28.27 21.41
N ASP A 220 18.78 -29.50 21.93
CA ASP A 220 18.19 -30.67 21.25
C ASP A 220 16.68 -30.49 21.00
N LYS A 221 15.97 -29.81 21.91
CA LYS A 221 14.55 -29.46 21.73
C LYS A 221 14.35 -28.50 20.56
N TYR A 222 15.16 -27.43 20.46
CA TYR A 222 15.11 -26.51 19.32
C TYR A 222 15.46 -27.21 18.00
N ILE A 223 16.47 -28.08 17.98
CA ILE A 223 16.83 -28.89 16.80
C ILE A 223 15.66 -29.78 16.36
N SER A 224 14.95 -30.41 17.31
CA SER A 224 13.76 -31.21 17.01
C SER A 224 12.64 -30.36 16.43
N GLY A 225 12.38 -29.16 16.97
CA GLY A 225 11.40 -28.22 16.45
C GLY A 225 11.74 -27.76 15.03
N ILE A 226 13.00 -27.44 14.77
CA ILE A 226 13.52 -27.06 13.45
C ILE A 226 13.25 -28.16 12.42
N LYS A 227 13.50 -29.43 12.78
CA LYS A 227 13.20 -30.57 11.91
C LYS A 227 11.69 -30.66 11.62
N LYS A 228 10.85 -30.46 12.63
CA LYS A 228 9.39 -30.49 12.46
C LYS A 228 8.90 -29.38 11.53
N CYS A 229 9.48 -28.18 11.59
CA CYS A 229 9.13 -27.10 10.67
C CYS A 229 9.32 -27.51 9.20
N ARG A 230 10.43 -28.20 8.89
CA ARG A 230 10.72 -28.68 7.53
C ARG A 230 9.64 -29.65 7.01
N ASP A 231 9.23 -30.58 7.87
CA ASP A 231 8.16 -31.53 7.55
C ASP A 231 6.85 -30.78 7.29
N LEU A 232 6.57 -29.72 8.07
CA LEU A 232 5.36 -28.92 7.95
C LEU A 232 5.31 -28.03 6.71
N VAL A 233 6.42 -27.43 6.26
CA VAL A 233 6.37 -26.63 5.01
C VAL A 233 6.04 -27.54 3.80
N SER A 234 6.53 -28.78 3.81
CA SER A 234 6.16 -29.78 2.79
C SER A 234 4.66 -30.13 2.85
N LEU A 235 4.12 -30.22 4.07
CA LEU A 235 2.71 -30.51 4.31
C LEU A 235 1.80 -29.32 3.93
N GLU A 236 2.18 -28.10 4.28
CA GLU A 236 1.51 -26.86 3.88
C GLU A 236 1.34 -26.77 2.36
N ARG A 237 2.43 -27.10 1.63
CA ARG A 237 2.40 -27.15 0.17
C ARG A 237 1.33 -28.13 -0.32
N THR A 238 1.31 -29.33 0.25
CA THR A 238 0.29 -30.33 -0.10
C THR A 238 -1.12 -29.83 0.22
N ALA A 239 -1.32 -29.17 1.35
CA ALA A 239 -2.62 -28.70 1.85
C ALA A 239 -3.23 -27.55 1.07
N PHE A 240 -2.46 -26.51 0.76
CA PHE A 240 -2.99 -25.27 0.17
C PHE A 240 -2.57 -25.04 -1.28
N TRP A 241 -1.56 -25.78 -1.75
CA TRP A 241 -0.95 -25.55 -3.06
C TRP A 241 -1.35 -26.60 -4.11
N ASN A 242 -1.68 -27.85 -3.74
CA ASN A 242 -1.99 -28.93 -4.70
C ASN A 242 -3.23 -28.70 -5.60
N HIS A 243 -4.29 -28.01 -5.13
CA HIS A 243 -5.45 -27.69 -5.98
C HIS A 243 -5.14 -26.72 -7.13
N LEU A 244 -4.01 -26.00 -7.06
CA LEU A 244 -3.53 -25.13 -8.15
C LEU A 244 -2.70 -25.89 -9.19
N ASP A 245 -2.13 -27.05 -8.83
CA ASP A 245 -1.33 -27.89 -9.75
C ASP A 245 -2.22 -28.78 -10.64
N GLN A 246 -3.40 -29.22 -10.16
CA GLN A 246 -4.30 -30.08 -10.95
C GLN A 246 -4.92 -29.42 -12.19
N GLN A 247 -4.75 -28.11 -12.38
CA GLN A 247 -5.14 -27.42 -13.63
C GLN A 247 -3.98 -27.20 -14.61
N GLN A 248 -2.77 -27.70 -14.34
CA GLN A 248 -1.55 -27.42 -15.11
C GLN A 248 -0.84 -28.70 -15.63
N ASP A 249 -1.59 -29.69 -16.11
CA ASP A 249 -1.06 -30.95 -16.65
C ASP A 249 -0.28 -30.86 -17.99
N GLU A 250 0.06 -29.65 -18.46
CA GLU A 250 0.97 -29.46 -19.59
C GLU A 250 1.95 -28.30 -19.30
N GLN A 251 2.90 -28.51 -18.37
CA GLN A 251 4.08 -27.65 -18.27
C GLN A 251 5.34 -28.42 -18.62
N THR A 252 6.04 -27.95 -19.66
CA THR A 252 7.36 -28.44 -20.05
C THR A 252 8.34 -28.18 -18.92
N ALA A 253 9.01 -29.23 -18.42
CA ALA A 253 10.10 -29.13 -17.45
C ALA A 253 11.15 -28.11 -17.90
N LEU A 254 11.80 -27.41 -16.95
CA LEU A 254 12.82 -26.40 -17.25
C LEU A 254 13.96 -26.96 -18.11
N VAL A 255 14.23 -28.27 -18.01
CA VAL A 255 15.35 -28.94 -18.67
C VAL A 255 14.99 -30.40 -18.97
N ASP A 256 15.36 -30.89 -20.17
CA ASP A 256 15.40 -32.33 -20.46
C ASP A 256 16.68 -32.90 -19.81
N ALA A 257 16.54 -33.85 -18.88
CA ALA A 257 17.50 -34.21 -17.82
C ALA A 257 18.88 -34.80 -18.24
N THR A 258 19.37 -34.51 -19.44
CA THR A 258 20.51 -35.20 -20.07
C THR A 258 21.72 -34.33 -20.44
N SER A 259 21.71 -33.02 -20.13
CA SER A 259 22.78 -32.09 -20.55
C SER A 259 23.59 -31.53 -19.36
N ASP A 260 24.78 -32.10 -19.11
CA ASP A 260 25.72 -31.68 -18.05
C ASP A 260 26.35 -30.27 -18.23
N ASN A 261 26.12 -29.59 -19.36
CA ASN A 261 26.75 -28.32 -19.72
C ASN A 261 25.78 -27.13 -19.89
N MET A 262 24.54 -27.23 -19.39
CA MET A 262 23.54 -26.17 -19.58
C MET A 262 23.57 -25.12 -18.45
N ASP A 263 23.42 -23.84 -18.81
CA ASP A 263 23.24 -22.76 -17.84
C ASP A 263 21.83 -22.84 -17.22
N ILE A 264 21.74 -23.51 -16.07
CA ILE A 264 20.49 -23.71 -15.32
C ILE A 264 19.83 -22.37 -14.96
N TRP A 265 20.63 -21.34 -14.63
CA TRP A 265 20.09 -20.03 -14.30
C TRP A 265 19.53 -19.31 -15.52
N GLY A 266 20.26 -19.33 -16.65
CA GLY A 266 19.77 -18.81 -17.92
C GLY A 266 18.50 -19.50 -18.39
N ALA A 267 18.40 -20.83 -18.22
CA ALA A 267 17.18 -21.59 -18.52
C ALA A 267 16.02 -21.15 -17.62
N TYR A 268 16.27 -20.93 -16.33
CA TYR A 268 15.28 -20.38 -15.40
C TYR A 268 14.78 -18.99 -15.83
N LEU A 269 15.69 -18.05 -16.10
CA LEU A 269 15.30 -16.71 -16.54
C LEU A 269 14.51 -16.74 -17.85
N LYS A 270 14.97 -17.52 -18.83
CA LYS A 270 14.26 -17.70 -20.10
C LYS A 270 12.88 -18.32 -19.89
N SER A 271 12.75 -19.27 -18.96
CA SER A 271 11.45 -19.87 -18.63
C SER A 271 10.44 -18.87 -18.06
N LEU A 272 10.92 -17.79 -17.43
CA LEU A 272 10.11 -16.69 -16.93
C LEU A 272 9.72 -15.74 -18.07
N GLU A 273 10.62 -15.51 -19.03
CA GLU A 273 10.40 -14.65 -20.21
C GLU A 273 9.46 -15.30 -21.23
N ASP A 274 9.65 -16.59 -21.53
CA ASP A 274 8.86 -17.36 -22.50
C ASP A 274 7.43 -17.63 -22.00
N THR A 275 7.16 -17.45 -20.71
CA THR A 275 5.81 -17.54 -20.17
C THR A 275 5.17 -16.17 -20.10
N GLU A 276 4.35 -15.85 -21.10
CA GLU A 276 3.41 -14.70 -21.10
C GLU A 276 2.42 -14.69 -19.90
N LYS A 277 2.52 -15.67 -18.98
CA LYS A 277 1.69 -15.89 -17.77
C LYS A 277 2.49 -15.74 -16.45
N ALA A 278 3.29 -14.68 -16.36
CA ALA A 278 4.33 -14.49 -15.34
C ALA A 278 3.93 -14.12 -13.88
N PRO A 279 2.83 -14.61 -13.29
CA PRO A 279 2.79 -14.70 -11.82
C PRO A 279 2.40 -16.07 -11.25
N SER A 280 1.99 -17.04 -12.07
CA SER A 280 1.44 -18.32 -11.58
C SER A 280 2.20 -19.57 -12.00
N ARG A 281 3.30 -19.46 -12.77
CA ARG A 281 4.18 -20.61 -13.00
C ARG A 281 4.91 -20.93 -11.70
N ARG A 282 4.45 -21.98 -11.02
CA ARG A 282 5.17 -22.57 -9.91
C ARG A 282 6.28 -23.46 -10.45
N LEU A 283 7.44 -23.41 -9.81
CA LEU A 283 8.53 -24.35 -10.10
C LEU A 283 8.02 -25.76 -9.83
N THR A 284 8.18 -26.67 -10.78
CA THR A 284 7.90 -28.09 -10.52
C THR A 284 8.87 -28.62 -9.45
N LEU A 285 8.58 -29.77 -8.85
CA LEU A 285 9.50 -30.40 -7.90
C LEU A 285 10.89 -30.66 -8.50
N ASP A 286 10.93 -31.10 -9.75
CA ASP A 286 12.18 -31.37 -10.45
C ASP A 286 12.96 -30.07 -10.70
N ASP A 287 12.27 -29.01 -11.11
CA ASP A 287 12.88 -27.69 -11.30
C ASP A 287 13.46 -27.12 -9.99
N GLN A 288 12.75 -27.30 -8.88
CA GLN A 288 13.22 -26.91 -7.54
C GLN A 288 14.49 -27.68 -7.18
N ASP A 289 14.51 -29.00 -7.37
CA ASP A 289 15.66 -29.85 -7.08
C ASP A 289 16.89 -29.47 -7.93
N GLN A 290 16.69 -29.16 -9.21
CA GLN A 290 17.75 -28.73 -10.11
C GLN A 290 18.33 -27.36 -9.69
N LEU A 291 17.46 -26.38 -9.42
CA LEU A 291 17.88 -25.06 -8.95
C LEU A 291 18.57 -25.13 -7.58
N LEU A 292 18.07 -25.95 -6.65
CA LEU A 292 18.70 -26.22 -5.36
C LEU A 292 20.11 -26.77 -5.52
N LYS A 293 20.28 -27.82 -6.35
CA LYS A 293 21.59 -28.41 -6.63
C LYS A 293 22.56 -27.37 -7.21
N PHE A 294 22.10 -26.59 -8.19
CA PHE A 294 22.89 -25.54 -8.82
C PHE A 294 23.32 -24.46 -7.81
N LEU A 295 22.38 -23.87 -7.08
CA LEU A 295 22.66 -22.80 -6.11
C LEU A 295 23.54 -23.27 -4.97
N LYS A 296 23.32 -24.49 -4.44
CA LYS A 296 24.20 -25.10 -3.44
C LYS A 296 25.61 -25.28 -3.98
N SER A 297 25.78 -25.68 -5.24
CA SER A 297 27.10 -25.75 -5.87
C SER A 297 27.78 -24.39 -5.89
N ARG A 298 27.08 -23.33 -6.32
CA ARG A 298 27.63 -21.96 -6.33
C ARG A 298 28.00 -21.48 -4.93
N ILE A 299 27.14 -21.70 -3.94
CA ILE A 299 27.46 -21.40 -2.54
C ILE A 299 28.76 -22.11 -2.11
N ARG A 300 28.97 -23.38 -2.51
CA ARG A 300 30.22 -24.08 -2.20
C ARG A 300 31.43 -23.45 -2.87
N ASP A 301 31.29 -23.01 -4.11
CA ASP A 301 32.39 -22.41 -4.89
C ASP A 301 32.83 -21.05 -4.29
N GLY A 302 31.93 -20.33 -3.62
CA GLY A 302 32.27 -19.11 -2.88
C GLY A 302 32.48 -17.88 -3.77
N VAL A 303 33.63 -17.22 -3.63
CA VAL A 303 33.99 -16.02 -4.39
C VAL A 303 35.14 -16.37 -5.34
N VAL A 304 35.01 -15.98 -6.60
CA VAL A 304 36.02 -16.15 -7.66
C VAL A 304 36.29 -14.78 -8.28
N ASP A 305 37.56 -14.40 -8.39
CA ASP A 305 38.00 -13.09 -8.92
C ASP A 305 37.29 -11.88 -8.27
N GLY A 306 37.02 -12.00 -6.96
CA GLY A 306 36.36 -10.94 -6.18
C GLY A 306 34.86 -10.80 -6.45
N LYS A 307 34.23 -11.70 -7.22
CA LYS A 307 32.79 -11.78 -7.47
C LYS A 307 32.22 -13.08 -6.90
N THR A 308 30.99 -13.03 -6.43
CA THR A 308 30.27 -14.26 -6.04
C THR A 308 30.05 -15.15 -7.25
N THR A 309 30.12 -16.46 -7.04
CA THR A 309 29.73 -17.45 -8.07
C THR A 309 28.22 -17.60 -8.18
N LEU A 310 27.46 -16.96 -7.29
CA LEU A 310 26.01 -16.89 -7.39
C LEU A 310 25.60 -16.04 -8.61
N PRO A 311 24.47 -16.37 -9.24
CA PRO A 311 23.99 -15.58 -10.37
C PRO A 311 23.76 -14.11 -10.04
N ALA A 312 24.01 -13.25 -11.03
CA ALA A 312 23.58 -11.86 -10.99
C ALA A 312 22.04 -11.79 -10.86
N ASN A 313 21.53 -10.74 -10.22
CA ASN A 313 20.09 -10.50 -10.01
C ASN A 313 19.32 -11.58 -9.24
N ILE A 314 19.98 -12.53 -8.58
CA ILE A 314 19.30 -13.54 -7.75
C ILE A 314 18.33 -12.91 -6.72
N HIS A 315 18.69 -11.73 -6.20
CA HIS A 315 17.90 -10.95 -5.26
C HIS A 315 16.56 -10.43 -5.83
N GLU A 316 16.45 -10.31 -7.15
CA GLU A 316 15.20 -9.90 -7.83
C GLU A 316 14.21 -11.06 -7.97
N HIS A 317 14.71 -12.30 -7.96
CA HIS A 317 13.93 -13.50 -8.26
C HIS A 317 13.72 -14.42 -7.06
N ILE A 318 14.47 -14.25 -5.98
CA ILE A 318 14.42 -15.14 -4.81
C ILE A 318 13.03 -15.23 -4.18
N SER A 319 12.20 -14.17 -4.29
CA SER A 319 10.83 -14.16 -3.79
C SER A 319 9.88 -15.10 -4.53
N MET A 320 10.32 -15.65 -5.67
CA MET A 320 9.56 -16.64 -6.43
C MET A 320 9.90 -18.08 -6.01
N PHE A 321 10.89 -18.27 -5.14
CA PHE A 321 11.23 -19.60 -4.63
C PHE A 321 10.28 -20.01 -3.51
N PRO A 322 9.83 -21.27 -3.47
CA PRO A 322 9.03 -21.79 -2.37
C PRO A 322 9.78 -21.69 -1.02
N GLU A 323 9.04 -21.50 0.07
CA GLU A 323 9.63 -21.37 1.42
C GLU A 323 10.54 -22.55 1.80
N VAL A 324 10.17 -23.79 1.42
CA VAL A 324 11.00 -25.00 1.64
C VAL A 324 12.39 -24.82 1.01
N MET A 325 12.44 -24.31 -0.21
CA MET A 325 13.67 -24.11 -0.96
C MET A 325 14.54 -23.02 -0.31
N LEU A 326 13.91 -21.94 0.17
CA LEU A 326 14.59 -20.87 0.90
C LEU A 326 15.18 -21.37 2.23
N MET A 327 14.44 -22.19 3.00
CA MET A 327 14.96 -22.85 4.21
C MET A 327 16.20 -23.68 3.90
N GLU A 328 16.10 -24.52 2.88
CA GLU A 328 17.18 -25.45 2.53
C GLU A 328 18.44 -24.72 2.04
N LEU A 329 18.29 -23.61 1.30
CA LEU A 329 19.40 -22.76 0.89
C LEU A 329 20.02 -22.02 2.08
N ARG A 330 19.21 -21.52 3.01
CA ARG A 330 19.68 -20.83 4.22
C ARG A 330 20.50 -21.78 5.10
N GLU A 331 19.96 -22.96 5.42
CA GLU A 331 20.66 -23.96 6.23
C GLU A 331 22.00 -24.36 5.59
N PHE A 332 21.97 -24.60 4.28
CA PHE A 332 23.17 -24.98 3.56
C PHE A 332 24.23 -23.86 3.57
N ALA A 333 23.82 -22.60 3.40
CA ALA A 333 24.72 -21.46 3.50
C ALA A 333 25.31 -21.31 4.91
N GLU A 334 24.50 -21.50 5.95
CA GLU A 334 24.97 -21.47 7.35
C GLU A 334 26.00 -22.58 7.63
N GLU A 335 25.73 -23.82 7.22
CA GLU A 335 26.66 -24.95 7.36
C GLU A 335 28.01 -24.65 6.66
N VAL A 336 27.95 -24.02 5.49
CA VAL A 336 29.15 -23.59 4.77
C VAL A 336 29.89 -22.50 5.54
N LEU A 337 29.21 -21.56 6.20
CA LEU A 337 29.85 -20.51 7.00
C LEU A 337 30.44 -21.03 8.32
N GLU A 338 29.86 -22.06 8.93
CA GLU A 338 30.44 -22.72 10.12
C GLU A 338 31.85 -23.27 9.82
N THR A 339 32.08 -23.74 8.60
CA THR A 339 33.38 -24.30 8.17
C THR A 339 34.25 -23.30 7.42
N ARG A 340 33.65 -22.32 6.72
CA ARG A 340 34.31 -21.28 5.92
C ARG A 340 33.66 -19.92 6.16
N PRO A 341 34.00 -19.23 7.26
CA PRO A 341 33.37 -17.96 7.65
C PRO A 341 33.58 -16.81 6.65
N ASP A 342 34.55 -16.92 5.76
CA ASP A 342 34.88 -15.96 4.70
C ASP A 342 34.16 -16.25 3.37
N ASN A 343 33.27 -17.26 3.33
CA ASN A 343 32.54 -17.61 2.12
C ASN A 343 31.49 -16.52 1.77
N GLY A 344 31.89 -15.61 0.89
CA GLY A 344 31.03 -14.53 0.44
C GLY A 344 29.76 -14.98 -0.29
N ALA A 345 29.75 -16.10 -1.03
CA ALA A 345 28.52 -16.58 -1.68
C ALA A 345 27.49 -17.10 -0.67
N ALA A 346 27.94 -17.83 0.35
CA ALA A 346 27.08 -18.25 1.45
C ALA A 346 26.49 -17.04 2.17
N MET A 347 27.32 -16.04 2.48
CA MET A 347 26.87 -14.80 3.11
C MET A 347 25.89 -14.01 2.23
N LYS A 348 26.14 -13.91 0.92
CA LYS A 348 25.21 -13.29 -0.05
C LYS A 348 23.85 -13.97 -0.01
N MET A 349 23.82 -15.31 -0.02
CA MET A 349 22.57 -16.07 0.02
C MET A 349 21.77 -15.77 1.30
N ILE A 350 22.42 -15.79 2.46
CA ILE A 350 21.77 -15.46 3.74
C ILE A 350 21.21 -14.04 3.71
N ALA A 351 22.02 -13.05 3.31
CA ALA A 351 21.61 -11.65 3.23
C ALA A 351 20.38 -11.47 2.33
N VAL A 352 20.37 -12.11 1.15
CA VAL A 352 19.27 -12.02 0.18
C VAL A 352 17.99 -12.69 0.70
N ILE A 353 18.10 -13.88 1.33
CA ILE A 353 16.94 -14.59 1.92
C ILE A 353 16.34 -13.77 3.07
N VAL A 354 17.17 -13.27 3.98
CA VAL A 354 16.75 -12.45 5.12
C VAL A 354 16.05 -11.18 4.64
N TRP A 355 16.61 -10.50 3.64
CA TRP A 355 16.08 -9.23 3.14
C TRP A 355 14.75 -9.37 2.39
N LYS A 356 14.62 -10.40 1.54
CA LYS A 356 13.40 -10.60 0.72
C LYS A 356 12.29 -11.37 1.44
N GLY A 357 12.62 -12.06 2.54
CA GLY A 357 11.64 -12.65 3.46
C GLY A 357 10.82 -11.64 4.27
N LYS A 358 11.10 -10.33 4.16
CA LYS A 358 10.38 -9.24 4.88
C LYS A 358 8.87 -9.18 4.62
N HIS A 359 8.34 -9.78 3.56
CA HIS A 359 6.88 -9.91 3.40
C HIS A 359 6.23 -10.94 4.35
N ILE A 360 7.04 -11.67 5.11
CA ILE A 360 6.60 -12.78 5.98
C ILE A 360 6.95 -12.48 7.47
N CYS A 361 7.71 -11.40 7.77
CA CYS A 361 8.08 -11.07 9.15
C CYS A 361 8.00 -9.56 9.42
N ASN A 362 7.02 -9.14 10.21
CA ASN A 362 7.08 -7.88 10.92
C ASN A 362 8.02 -8.05 12.14
N GLY A 363 9.26 -7.58 12.05
CA GLY A 363 10.18 -7.55 13.19
C GLY A 363 11.62 -7.27 12.78
N GLU A 364 12.24 -6.27 13.41
CA GLU A 364 13.62 -5.84 13.22
C GLU A 364 14.51 -6.61 14.20
N SER A 365 15.33 -7.56 13.73
CA SER A 365 16.33 -8.16 14.60
C SER A 365 17.71 -7.52 14.41
N ASP A 366 18.40 -7.18 15.51
CA ASP A 366 19.81 -6.74 15.50
C ASP A 366 20.73 -7.75 14.78
N ASP A 367 20.32 -9.02 14.73
CA ASP A 367 21.00 -10.11 14.05
C ASP A 367 20.98 -9.93 12.51
N ASP A 368 19.89 -9.41 11.93
CA ASP A 368 19.76 -9.17 10.48
C ASP A 368 20.67 -8.01 10.02
N LEU A 369 20.90 -7.00 10.89
CA LEU A 369 21.85 -5.90 10.64
C LEU A 369 23.30 -6.40 10.58
N ALA A 370 23.68 -7.26 11.53
CA ALA A 370 25.03 -7.82 11.59
C ALA A 370 25.36 -8.66 10.33
N LEU A 371 24.38 -9.42 9.83
CA LEU A 371 24.53 -10.21 8.61
C LEU A 371 24.77 -9.33 7.38
N LEU A 372 24.07 -8.20 7.24
CA LEU A 372 24.28 -7.27 6.13
C LEU A 372 25.64 -6.58 6.19
N GLU A 373 26.08 -6.16 7.39
CA GLU A 373 27.41 -5.58 7.58
C GLU A 373 28.50 -6.61 7.24
N GLN A 374 28.33 -7.86 7.66
CA GLN A 374 29.23 -8.95 7.33
C GLN A 374 29.24 -9.25 5.83
N ALA A 375 28.08 -9.27 5.17
CA ALA A 375 27.95 -9.45 3.73
C ALA A 375 28.67 -8.35 2.95
N MET A 376 28.45 -7.08 3.30
CA MET A 376 29.18 -5.97 2.71
C MET A 376 30.69 -6.11 2.92
N GLY A 377 31.12 -6.56 4.11
CA GLY A 377 32.52 -6.81 4.43
C GLY A 377 33.17 -7.88 3.56
N LEU A 378 32.51 -9.01 3.35
CA LEU A 378 33.00 -10.13 2.55
C LEU A 378 32.84 -9.92 1.03
N LEU A 379 31.89 -9.07 0.63
CA LEU A 379 31.53 -8.82 -0.77
C LEU A 379 31.63 -7.33 -1.13
N PRO A 380 32.79 -6.69 -0.94
CA PRO A 380 32.94 -5.26 -1.20
C PRO A 380 32.75 -4.90 -2.69
N ASN A 381 32.79 -5.88 -3.60
CA ASN A 381 32.68 -5.68 -5.05
C ASN A 381 31.28 -5.97 -5.64
N GLU A 382 30.29 -6.29 -4.81
CA GLU A 382 28.92 -6.63 -5.24
C GLU A 382 27.99 -5.43 -4.99
N PRO A 383 27.68 -4.60 -6.01
CA PRO A 383 26.88 -3.39 -5.85
C PRO A 383 25.45 -3.68 -5.38
N GLU A 384 24.86 -4.82 -5.75
CA GLU A 384 23.54 -5.27 -5.32
C GLU A 384 23.45 -5.34 -3.78
N ILE A 385 24.46 -5.93 -3.14
CA ILE A 385 24.48 -6.10 -1.68
C ILE A 385 24.61 -4.74 -0.99
N CYS A 386 25.38 -3.82 -1.57
CA CYS A 386 25.50 -2.46 -1.04
C CYS A 386 24.19 -1.67 -1.20
N PHE A 387 23.50 -1.83 -2.33
CA PHE A 387 22.20 -1.21 -2.57
C PHE A 387 21.13 -1.73 -1.60
N ASP A 388 21.06 -3.05 -1.41
CA ASP A 388 20.08 -3.70 -0.53
C ASP A 388 20.33 -3.32 0.94
N ALA A 389 21.61 -3.28 1.36
CA ALA A 389 21.99 -2.82 2.69
C ALA A 389 21.62 -1.35 2.92
N PHE A 390 21.86 -0.46 1.93
CA PHE A 390 21.43 0.93 2.00
C PHE A 390 19.92 1.05 2.20
N LYS A 391 19.13 0.36 1.38
CA LYS A 391 17.67 0.35 1.51
C LYS A 391 17.21 -0.14 2.88
N TYR A 392 17.87 -1.16 3.43
CA TYR A 392 17.54 -1.69 4.75
C TYR A 392 17.85 -0.70 5.89
N PHE A 393 19.05 -0.11 5.91
CA PHE A 393 19.41 0.88 6.95
C PHE A 393 18.51 2.12 6.92
N ASP A 394 18.02 2.44 5.74
CA ASP A 394 17.10 3.53 5.53
C ASP A 394 15.68 3.24 6.06
N GLU A 395 15.15 2.04 5.80
CA GLU A 395 13.85 1.61 6.33
C GLU A 395 13.81 1.59 7.86
N ASN A 396 14.89 1.11 8.50
CA ASN A 396 14.97 0.93 9.96
C ASN A 396 15.66 2.10 10.69
N PHE A 397 15.68 3.29 10.07
CA PHE A 397 16.15 4.54 10.68
C PHE A 397 17.51 4.47 11.39
N ASP A 398 18.62 4.28 10.65
CA ASP A 398 19.96 4.57 11.17
C ASP A 398 20.04 6.05 11.62
N PRO A 399 20.01 6.35 12.93
CA PRO A 399 19.77 7.70 13.43
C PRO A 399 20.93 8.66 13.11
N LEU A 400 22.11 8.11 12.80
CA LEU A 400 23.30 8.87 12.43
C LEU A 400 23.66 8.70 10.95
N PHE A 401 22.89 7.93 10.16
CA PHE A 401 23.17 7.61 8.75
C PHE A 401 24.58 7.03 8.49
N ARG A 402 25.29 6.53 9.52
CA ARG A 402 26.68 6.03 9.41
C ARG A 402 26.76 4.80 8.51
N ARG A 403 25.85 3.85 8.69
CA ARG A 403 25.74 2.61 7.92
C ARG A 403 25.25 2.90 6.51
N SER A 404 24.24 3.76 6.40
CA SER A 404 23.69 4.23 5.13
C SER A 404 24.76 4.86 4.23
N LEU A 405 25.61 5.74 4.79
CA LEU A 405 26.70 6.36 4.05
C LEU A 405 27.76 5.34 3.62
N THR A 406 28.15 4.42 4.49
CA THR A 406 29.12 3.37 4.15
C THR A 406 28.63 2.48 3.00
N ALA A 407 27.34 2.14 2.98
CA ALA A 407 26.74 1.37 1.89
C ALA A 407 26.74 2.15 0.56
N LEU A 408 26.36 3.43 0.58
CA LEU A 408 26.39 4.29 -0.60
C LEU A 408 27.80 4.56 -1.13
N GLU A 409 28.78 4.76 -0.24
CA GLU A 409 30.19 4.93 -0.62
C GLU A 409 30.70 3.73 -1.42
N ARG A 410 30.47 2.51 -0.92
CA ARG A 410 30.88 1.28 -1.60
C ARG A 410 30.13 1.07 -2.91
N LEU A 411 28.82 1.34 -2.93
CA LEU A 411 28.01 1.26 -4.14
C LEU A 411 28.56 2.19 -5.24
N PHE A 412 28.85 3.44 -4.90
CA PHE A 412 29.28 4.45 -5.88
C PHE A 412 30.70 4.22 -6.35
N GLU A 413 31.62 3.92 -5.42
CA GLU A 413 33.01 3.58 -5.76
C GLU A 413 33.06 2.43 -6.77
N ARG A 414 32.21 1.41 -6.58
CA ARG A 414 32.20 0.26 -7.48
C ARG A 414 31.53 0.53 -8.81
N ALA A 415 30.40 1.24 -8.82
CA ALA A 415 29.70 1.58 -10.05
C ALA A 415 30.62 2.36 -11.01
N ILE A 416 31.48 3.24 -10.49
CA ILE A 416 32.46 3.99 -11.28
C ILE A 416 33.57 3.10 -11.88
N GLN A 417 33.94 2.01 -11.22
CA GLN A 417 35.00 1.11 -11.69
C GLN A 417 34.57 0.18 -12.83
N GLN A 418 33.27 -0.06 -13.00
CA GLN A 418 32.75 -1.00 -14.00
C GLN A 418 32.34 -0.31 -15.30
N ASP A 419 31.63 0.82 -15.25
CA ASP A 419 31.37 1.77 -16.35
C ASP A 419 30.65 3.03 -15.79
N GLU A 420 30.88 4.22 -16.34
CA GLU A 420 30.19 5.45 -15.93
C GLU A 420 28.66 5.36 -16.15
N THR A 421 28.22 4.51 -17.09
CA THR A 421 26.79 4.21 -17.32
C THR A 421 26.14 3.41 -16.18
N GLU A 422 26.93 2.64 -15.42
CA GLU A 422 26.45 1.83 -14.31
C GLU A 422 26.10 2.69 -13.09
N LEU A 423 26.91 3.73 -12.80
CA LEU A 423 26.60 4.69 -11.72
C LEU A 423 25.24 5.36 -11.93
N TYR A 424 24.96 5.78 -13.17
CA TYR A 424 23.66 6.36 -13.50
C TYR A 424 22.52 5.37 -13.23
N SER A 425 22.67 4.10 -13.62
CA SER A 425 21.67 3.06 -13.35
C SER A 425 21.39 2.89 -11.85
N TRP A 426 22.43 2.80 -11.02
CA TRP A 426 22.26 2.69 -9.57
C TRP A 426 21.64 3.94 -8.94
N VAL A 427 22.06 5.13 -9.37
CA VAL A 427 21.50 6.40 -8.87
C VAL A 427 20.02 6.53 -9.26
N THR A 428 19.63 6.18 -10.48
CA THR A 428 18.21 6.17 -10.87
C THR A 428 17.41 5.13 -10.07
N LYS A 429 17.99 3.95 -9.83
CA LYS A 429 17.38 2.91 -8.97
C LYS A 429 17.18 3.41 -7.55
N LEU A 430 18.10 4.19 -6.97
CA LEU A 430 17.89 4.85 -5.66
C LEU A 430 16.69 5.80 -5.67
N TYR A 431 16.55 6.64 -6.71
CA TYR A 431 15.39 7.53 -6.84
C TYR A 431 14.07 6.79 -7.07
N LYS A 432 14.12 5.64 -7.76
CA LYS A 432 12.95 4.84 -8.15
C LYS A 432 12.46 3.91 -7.03
N ASP A 433 13.37 3.23 -6.34
CA ASP A 433 13.04 2.10 -5.47
C ASP A 433 13.16 2.43 -3.97
N VAL A 434 13.96 3.45 -3.61
CA VAL A 434 14.19 3.85 -2.21
C VAL A 434 13.59 5.25 -1.95
N GLY A 435 13.78 6.18 -2.87
CA GLY A 435 13.30 7.55 -2.77
C GLY A 435 14.09 8.43 -1.79
N ARG A 436 15.06 7.87 -1.07
CA ARG A 436 16.04 8.61 -0.26
C ARG A 436 17.43 8.43 -0.88
N THR A 437 18.14 9.55 -1.02
CA THR A 437 19.39 9.68 -1.77
C THR A 437 20.46 10.34 -0.90
N PRO A 438 21.73 10.42 -1.33
CA PRO A 438 22.73 11.26 -0.66
C PRO A 438 22.22 12.68 -0.34
N CYS A 439 21.42 13.30 -1.21
CA CYS A 439 20.79 14.60 -0.94
C CYS A 439 19.84 14.57 0.27
N TYR A 440 19.05 13.51 0.42
CA TYR A 440 18.18 13.32 1.58
C TYR A 440 18.98 13.20 2.89
N ILE A 441 20.04 12.38 2.88
CA ILE A 441 20.92 12.20 4.05
C ILE A 441 21.56 13.53 4.41
N TYR A 442 22.16 14.21 3.44
CA TYR A 442 22.81 15.51 3.64
C TYR A 442 21.85 16.54 4.25
N ARG A 443 20.62 16.65 3.74
CA ARG A 443 19.60 17.56 4.27
C ARG A 443 19.31 17.29 5.76
N ASN A 444 19.28 16.03 6.18
CA ASN A 444 19.07 15.66 7.58
C ASN A 444 20.30 15.93 8.45
N LEU A 445 21.50 15.58 7.99
CA LEU A 445 22.75 15.86 8.71
C LEU A 445 22.93 17.37 8.95
N MET A 446 22.55 18.21 7.98
CA MET A 446 22.61 19.67 8.06
C MET A 446 21.66 20.29 9.11
N LYS A 447 20.74 19.53 9.72
CA LYS A 447 19.93 20.02 10.85
C LYS A 447 20.80 20.31 12.08
N ASN A 448 21.84 19.52 12.31
CA ASN A 448 22.82 19.66 13.38
C ASN A 448 24.26 19.56 12.81
N PRO A 449 24.74 20.59 12.11
CA PRO A 449 25.95 20.49 11.29
C PRO A 449 27.25 20.34 12.10
N GLU A 450 27.30 20.86 13.33
CA GLU A 450 28.47 20.75 14.21
C GLU A 450 28.66 19.31 14.69
N GLU A 451 27.59 18.64 15.11
CA GLU A 451 27.60 17.25 15.57
C GLU A 451 27.86 16.27 14.42
N ASN A 452 27.43 16.63 13.19
CA ASN A 452 27.50 15.78 12.01
C ASN A 452 28.65 16.09 11.06
N ALA A 453 29.64 16.91 11.46
CA ALA A 453 30.68 17.43 10.57
C ALA A 453 31.45 16.34 9.81
N GLU A 454 31.77 15.23 10.47
CA GLU A 454 32.42 14.04 9.87
C GLU A 454 31.55 13.45 8.74
N LEU A 455 30.27 13.24 9.00
CA LEU A 455 29.32 12.59 8.10
C LEU A 455 28.95 13.48 6.92
N ILE A 456 28.83 14.79 7.16
CA ILE A 456 28.64 15.79 6.11
C ILE A 456 29.83 15.78 5.15
N THR A 457 31.05 15.64 5.66
CA THR A 457 32.28 15.57 4.85
C THR A 457 32.30 14.32 3.97
N ARG A 458 31.84 13.18 4.51
CA ARG A 458 31.68 11.91 3.77
C ARG A 458 30.58 11.95 2.71
N CYS A 459 29.47 12.64 2.99
CA CYS A 459 28.31 12.66 2.10
C CYS A 459 28.50 13.54 0.85
N LYS A 460 29.25 14.64 0.95
CA LYS A 460 29.45 15.59 -0.16
C LYS A 460 30.03 14.96 -1.44
N PRO A 461 31.09 14.13 -1.39
CA PRO A 461 31.59 13.44 -2.58
C PRO A 461 30.52 12.62 -3.33
N LEU A 462 29.59 11.99 -2.61
CA LEU A 462 28.50 11.22 -3.24
C LEU A 462 27.54 12.14 -4.02
N ILE A 463 27.21 13.30 -3.46
CA ILE A 463 26.40 14.33 -4.14
C ILE A 463 27.10 14.82 -5.40
N ASP A 464 28.41 15.05 -5.34
CA ASP A 464 29.19 15.51 -6.49
C ASP A 464 29.25 14.44 -7.60
N LEU A 465 29.41 13.17 -7.23
CA LEU A 465 29.38 12.04 -8.18
C LEU A 465 28.02 11.89 -8.86
N MET A 466 26.92 12.04 -8.11
CA MET A 466 25.57 12.07 -8.70
C MET A 466 25.42 13.23 -9.70
N LEU A 467 25.88 14.42 -9.33
CA LEU A 467 25.79 15.59 -10.19
C LEU A 467 26.51 15.37 -11.52
N GLN A 468 27.73 14.82 -11.47
CA GLN A 468 28.52 14.49 -12.66
C GLN A 468 27.79 13.46 -13.54
N SER A 469 27.32 12.37 -12.93
CA SER A 469 26.59 11.31 -13.63
C SER A 469 25.33 11.84 -14.34
N PHE A 470 24.54 12.68 -13.67
CA PHE A 470 23.36 13.30 -14.28
C PHE A 470 23.69 14.30 -15.37
N GLN A 471 24.72 15.14 -15.19
CA GLN A 471 25.14 16.09 -16.22
C GLN A 471 25.62 15.39 -17.48
N GLN A 472 26.38 14.29 -17.32
CA GLN A 472 26.81 13.46 -18.43
C GLN A 472 25.62 12.84 -19.15
N LYS A 473 24.65 12.27 -18.41
CA LYS A 473 23.43 11.72 -19.01
C LYS A 473 22.66 12.77 -19.79
N LEU A 474 22.49 13.99 -19.26
CA LEU A 474 21.81 15.09 -19.95
C LEU A 474 22.54 15.56 -21.21
N ALA A 475 23.87 15.49 -21.24
CA ALA A 475 24.64 15.81 -22.45
C ALA A 475 24.30 14.87 -23.62
N HIS A 476 23.88 13.62 -23.32
CA HIS A 476 23.47 12.64 -24.32
C HIS A 476 21.94 12.60 -24.53
N ILE A 477 21.16 12.79 -23.46
CA ILE A 477 19.69 12.74 -23.45
C ILE A 477 19.17 13.99 -22.71
N PRO A 478 18.97 15.12 -23.41
CA PRO A 478 18.67 16.42 -22.80
C PRO A 478 17.42 16.49 -21.91
N ASP A 479 16.47 15.57 -22.11
CA ASP A 479 15.19 15.54 -21.39
C ASP A 479 15.09 14.37 -20.39
N ASP A 480 16.23 13.79 -20.01
CA ASP A 480 16.27 12.68 -19.06
C ASP A 480 15.72 13.09 -17.68
N TRP A 481 14.53 12.56 -17.36
CA TRP A 481 13.75 12.97 -16.19
C TRP A 481 14.49 12.83 -14.86
N TYR A 482 15.14 11.67 -14.62
CA TYR A 482 15.85 11.41 -13.38
C TYR A 482 17.03 12.36 -13.21
N SER A 483 17.73 12.67 -14.31
CA SER A 483 18.82 13.64 -14.30
C SER A 483 18.33 15.05 -14.02
N LEU A 484 17.27 15.49 -14.69
CA LEU A 484 16.67 16.81 -14.45
C LEU A 484 16.21 16.94 -12.98
N ARG A 485 15.46 15.96 -12.47
CA ARG A 485 15.00 15.94 -11.07
C ARG A 485 16.16 15.90 -10.08
N GLY A 486 17.14 15.03 -10.31
CA GLY A 486 18.28 14.83 -9.43
C GLY A 486 19.18 16.05 -9.33
N ILE A 487 19.44 16.74 -10.45
CA ILE A 487 20.19 18.00 -10.46
C ILE A 487 19.45 19.10 -9.69
N GLY A 488 18.12 19.18 -9.83
CA GLY A 488 17.30 20.11 -9.04
C GLY A 488 17.42 19.89 -7.54
N ASP A 489 17.40 18.63 -7.10
CA ASP A 489 17.56 18.20 -5.70
C ASP A 489 18.96 18.52 -5.17
N ILE A 490 20.00 18.22 -5.95
CA ILE A 490 21.40 18.54 -5.62
C ILE A 490 21.60 20.06 -5.44
N TYR A 491 21.11 20.87 -6.38
CA TYR A 491 21.25 22.32 -6.27
C TYR A 491 20.50 22.91 -5.09
N GLU A 492 19.36 22.34 -4.71
CA GLU A 492 18.65 22.76 -3.50
C GLU A 492 19.50 22.49 -2.25
N VAL A 493 20.00 21.27 -2.06
CA VAL A 493 20.76 20.91 -0.85
C VAL A 493 22.10 21.64 -0.75
N LEU A 494 22.66 22.05 -1.90
CA LEU A 494 23.85 22.92 -1.97
C LEU A 494 23.53 24.41 -1.79
N GLY A 495 22.27 24.79 -1.55
CA GLY A 495 21.82 26.17 -1.32
C GLY A 495 21.72 27.02 -2.59
N LYS A 496 21.82 26.43 -3.78
CA LYS A 496 21.78 27.10 -5.10
C LYS A 496 20.34 27.21 -5.61
N LYS A 497 19.49 27.94 -4.87
CA LYS A 497 18.03 28.05 -5.11
C LYS A 497 17.66 28.44 -6.55
N GLU A 498 18.34 29.44 -7.12
CA GLU A 498 18.07 29.91 -8.49
C GLU A 498 18.39 28.86 -9.56
N LEU A 499 19.38 28.00 -9.31
CA LEU A 499 19.71 26.90 -10.22
C LEU A 499 18.74 25.74 -10.05
N SER A 500 18.33 25.41 -8.83
CA SER A 500 17.33 24.37 -8.55
C SER A 500 15.99 24.67 -9.25
N GLN A 501 15.53 25.92 -9.24
CA GLN A 501 14.28 26.36 -9.90
C GLN A 501 14.26 26.18 -11.43
N LYS A 502 15.42 25.96 -12.08
CA LYS A 502 15.50 25.70 -13.52
C LYS A 502 15.19 24.24 -13.88
N TYR A 503 15.10 23.36 -12.89
CA TYR A 503 14.86 21.95 -13.06
C TYR A 503 13.51 21.56 -12.41
N PRO A 504 12.81 20.52 -12.91
CA PRO A 504 11.57 20.04 -12.33
C PRO A 504 11.82 19.43 -10.94
N TRP A 505 11.71 20.25 -9.90
CA TRP A 505 12.00 19.87 -8.52
C TRP A 505 11.00 20.49 -7.53
N GLU A 506 10.57 19.71 -6.52
CA GLU A 506 9.84 20.17 -5.32
C GLU A 506 10.41 19.49 -4.06
N PRO A 507 10.45 20.18 -2.90
CA PRO A 507 11.07 19.65 -1.68
C PRO A 507 10.27 18.50 -1.06
N HIS A 508 11.00 17.41 -0.78
CA HIS A 508 10.49 16.21 -0.14
C HIS A 508 10.64 16.29 1.40
N THR A 509 9.58 16.69 2.08
CA THR A 509 9.30 16.24 3.45
C THR A 509 8.15 15.25 3.37
N GLU A 510 8.46 13.99 3.69
CA GLU A 510 7.60 12.79 3.72
C GLU A 510 7.39 12.05 2.38
N LEU A 511 7.96 10.84 2.34
CA LEU A 511 7.84 9.85 1.28
C LEU A 511 6.46 9.18 1.32
N ARG A 512 5.53 9.71 0.53
CA ARG A 512 4.61 8.89 -0.26
C ARG A 512 4.53 9.50 -1.66
N TRP A 513 5.21 8.84 -2.59
CA TRP A 513 5.13 8.93 -4.05
C TRP A 513 3.92 9.73 -4.54
N LYS A 514 4.14 11.03 -4.82
CA LYS A 514 3.06 12.01 -4.95
C LYS A 514 2.57 12.06 -6.40
N GLN A 515 1.60 11.20 -6.76
CA GLN A 515 0.68 11.51 -7.86
C GLN A 515 0.16 12.96 -7.71
N LYS A 516 -0.06 13.40 -6.46
CA LYS A 516 -0.46 14.77 -6.11
C LYS A 516 0.51 15.87 -6.56
N ALA A 517 1.80 15.58 -6.77
CA ALA A 517 2.76 16.56 -7.29
C ALA A 517 2.49 16.93 -8.76
N TRP A 518 1.72 16.11 -9.47
CA TRP A 518 1.30 16.41 -10.85
C TRP A 518 0.18 17.44 -10.92
N ILE A 519 -0.58 17.61 -9.84
CA ILE A 519 -1.69 18.57 -9.78
C ILE A 519 -1.16 19.98 -10.09
N ARG A 520 -1.88 20.71 -10.95
CA ARG A 520 -1.54 22.02 -11.54
C ARG A 520 -0.39 22.04 -12.55
N ARG A 521 0.24 20.91 -12.82
CA ARG A 521 1.23 20.80 -13.91
C ARG A 521 0.52 20.55 -15.23
N LYS A 522 1.19 20.91 -16.32
CA LYS A 522 0.76 20.51 -17.66
C LYS A 522 1.06 19.03 -17.85
N LEU A 523 0.07 18.29 -18.35
CA LEU A 523 0.24 16.93 -18.84
C LEU A 523 1.33 16.95 -19.91
N PRO A 524 2.44 16.22 -19.70
CA PRO A 524 3.52 16.13 -20.67
C PRO A 524 3.02 15.63 -22.02
N ASN A 525 3.69 16.03 -23.09
CA ASN A 525 3.38 15.48 -24.40
C ASN A 525 3.93 14.05 -24.47
N ILE A 526 3.03 13.08 -24.38
CA ILE A 526 3.35 11.66 -24.52
C ILE A 526 2.58 11.13 -25.73
N SER A 527 3.27 10.31 -26.51
CA SER A 527 2.68 9.56 -27.61
C SER A 527 2.61 8.09 -27.22
N ALA A 528 1.49 7.46 -27.54
CA ALA A 528 1.24 6.04 -27.35
C ALA A 528 0.51 5.47 -28.57
N ILE A 529 0.40 4.15 -28.64
CA ILE A 529 -0.44 3.46 -29.62
C ILE A 529 -1.54 2.78 -28.81
N ALA A 530 -2.79 3.02 -29.17
CA ALA A 530 -3.94 2.37 -28.58
C ALA A 530 -4.00 0.89 -28.99
N PHE A 531 -4.77 0.12 -28.23
CA PHE A 531 -5.00 -1.30 -28.44
C PHE A 531 -5.61 -1.62 -29.82
N ASP A 532 -6.38 -0.70 -30.38
CA ASP A 532 -6.96 -0.78 -31.73
C ASP A 532 -6.02 -0.21 -32.82
N GLU A 533 -4.73 -0.05 -32.50
CA GLU A 533 -3.68 0.54 -33.33
C GLU A 533 -3.83 2.05 -33.61
N THR A 534 -4.80 2.73 -32.98
CA THR A 534 -4.96 4.18 -33.12
C THR A 534 -3.79 4.92 -32.46
N PRO A 535 -3.05 5.79 -33.17
CA PRO A 535 -2.02 6.61 -32.55
C PRO A 535 -2.66 7.64 -31.61
N ILE A 536 -2.15 7.71 -30.38
CA ILE A 536 -2.55 8.68 -29.36
C ILE A 536 -1.41 9.67 -29.17
N SER A 537 -1.73 10.96 -29.21
CA SER A 537 -0.88 12.00 -28.64
C SER A 537 -1.67 12.82 -27.62
N PHE A 538 -1.13 13.02 -26.42
CA PHE A 538 -1.79 13.83 -25.40
C PHE A 538 -1.96 15.31 -25.80
N THR A 539 -1.25 15.78 -26.84
CA THR A 539 -1.51 17.10 -27.42
C THR A 539 -2.80 17.17 -28.22
N ASP A 540 -3.29 16.05 -28.78
CA ASP A 540 -4.53 16.00 -29.57
C ASP A 540 -5.77 16.22 -28.70
N TYR A 541 -5.63 16.05 -27.40
CA TYR A 541 -6.66 16.30 -26.39
C TYR A 541 -6.65 17.74 -25.87
N ARG A 542 -5.76 18.61 -26.37
CA ARG A 542 -5.84 20.05 -26.06
C ARG A 542 -7.16 20.61 -26.60
N GLY A 543 -7.85 21.38 -25.77
CA GLY A 543 -9.22 21.84 -26.03
C GLY A 543 -10.30 20.89 -25.51
N LYS A 544 -9.95 19.66 -25.09
CA LYS A 544 -10.84 18.68 -24.45
C LYS A 544 -10.44 18.43 -23.00
N MET A 545 -11.41 18.21 -22.13
CA MET A 545 -11.11 17.59 -20.84
C MET A 545 -10.76 16.13 -21.10
N LEU A 546 -9.79 15.59 -20.38
CA LEU A 546 -9.33 14.21 -20.53
C LEU A 546 -9.33 13.53 -19.17
N VAL A 547 -9.93 12.34 -19.10
CA VAL A 547 -9.73 11.42 -17.98
C VAL A 547 -8.72 10.35 -18.40
N LEU A 548 -7.64 10.21 -17.65
CA LEU A 548 -6.73 9.07 -17.76
C LEU A 548 -7.10 8.06 -16.67
N ASP A 549 -7.48 6.85 -17.07
CA ASP A 549 -7.95 5.78 -16.16
C ASP A 549 -6.99 4.59 -16.17
N TRP A 550 -6.20 4.42 -15.12
CA TRP A 550 -5.35 3.24 -14.93
C TRP A 550 -6.12 2.14 -14.22
N TYR A 551 -6.22 0.97 -14.86
CA TYR A 551 -7.02 -0.16 -14.38
C TYR A 551 -6.44 -1.50 -14.83
N ALA A 552 -7.06 -2.60 -14.38
CA ALA A 552 -6.81 -3.94 -14.91
C ALA A 552 -8.02 -4.84 -14.66
N LYS A 553 -8.19 -5.91 -15.45
CA LYS A 553 -9.29 -6.89 -15.27
C LYS A 553 -9.24 -7.58 -13.91
N TRP A 554 -8.04 -7.90 -13.42
CA TRP A 554 -7.84 -8.55 -12.12
C TRP A 554 -8.12 -7.63 -10.92
N CYS A 555 -8.40 -6.35 -11.15
CA CYS A 555 -8.75 -5.38 -10.12
C CYS A 555 -10.29 -5.30 -9.98
N GLY A 556 -10.84 -5.99 -8.98
CA GLY A 556 -12.29 -5.98 -8.71
C GLY A 556 -12.85 -4.58 -8.44
N PHE A 557 -12.09 -3.70 -7.78
CA PHE A 557 -12.48 -2.31 -7.57
C PHE A 557 -12.55 -1.49 -8.87
N CYS A 558 -11.76 -1.84 -9.88
CA CYS A 558 -11.75 -1.15 -11.16
C CYS A 558 -13.04 -1.40 -11.94
N ALA A 559 -13.55 -2.63 -11.91
CA ALA A 559 -14.85 -2.97 -12.49
C ALA A 559 -16.00 -2.12 -11.88
N GLY A 560 -15.94 -1.85 -10.57
CA GLY A 560 -16.90 -1.00 -9.87
C GLY A 560 -16.89 0.48 -10.29
N GLU A 561 -15.79 0.97 -10.88
CA GLU A 561 -15.65 2.35 -11.32
C GLU A 561 -16.18 2.60 -12.75
N ILE A 562 -16.26 1.55 -13.58
CA ILE A 562 -16.69 1.68 -14.99
C ILE A 562 -18.08 2.32 -15.15
N PRO A 563 -19.12 1.94 -14.38
CA PRO A 563 -20.43 2.60 -14.48
C PRO A 563 -20.33 4.12 -14.25
N HIS A 564 -19.54 4.55 -13.27
CA HIS A 564 -19.36 5.97 -12.95
C HIS A 564 -18.61 6.73 -14.05
N LEU A 565 -17.57 6.11 -14.63
CA LEU A 565 -16.87 6.66 -15.80
C LEU A 565 -17.81 6.83 -16.99
N LYS A 566 -18.66 5.84 -17.28
CA LYS A 566 -19.65 5.91 -18.36
C LYS A 566 -20.65 7.02 -18.15
N ASP A 567 -21.23 7.13 -16.96
CA ASP A 567 -22.17 8.19 -16.63
C ASP A 567 -21.56 9.58 -16.89
N VAL A 568 -20.31 9.79 -16.48
CA VAL A 568 -19.59 11.06 -16.71
C VAL A 568 -19.28 11.27 -18.19
N TYR A 569 -18.80 10.22 -18.87
CA TYR A 569 -18.46 10.27 -20.29
C TYR A 569 -19.69 10.64 -21.13
N GLU A 570 -20.81 9.93 -20.95
CA GLU A 570 -22.07 10.17 -21.66
C GLU A 570 -22.65 11.55 -21.36
N ALA A 571 -22.67 11.97 -20.09
CA ALA A 571 -23.21 13.27 -19.70
C ALA A 571 -22.39 14.47 -20.24
N ASN A 572 -21.12 14.27 -20.62
CA ASN A 572 -20.20 15.34 -21.01
C ASN A 572 -19.66 15.24 -22.44
N GLN A 573 -20.22 14.38 -23.30
CA GLN A 573 -19.81 14.30 -24.71
C GLN A 573 -19.95 15.65 -25.44
N GLN A 574 -21.00 16.42 -25.14
CA GLN A 574 -21.22 17.75 -25.71
C GLN A 574 -20.24 18.81 -25.17
N ASN A 575 -19.62 18.56 -24.01
CA ASN A 575 -18.68 19.46 -23.34
C ASN A 575 -17.21 19.12 -23.64
N ALA A 576 -16.98 18.30 -24.66
CA ALA A 576 -15.64 17.90 -25.11
C ALA A 576 -14.83 17.22 -23.98
N LEU A 577 -15.44 16.28 -23.26
CA LEU A 577 -14.73 15.37 -22.35
C LEU A 577 -14.43 14.05 -23.08
N ASP A 578 -13.21 13.56 -22.91
CA ASP A 578 -12.74 12.29 -23.45
C ASP A 578 -12.12 11.42 -22.35
N VAL A 579 -11.99 10.12 -22.61
CA VAL A 579 -11.37 9.16 -21.68
C VAL A 579 -10.31 8.37 -22.43
N ILE A 580 -9.19 8.08 -21.78
CA ILE A 580 -8.22 7.09 -22.24
C ILE A 580 -7.97 6.15 -21.07
N GLY A 581 -8.25 4.86 -21.29
CA GLY A 581 -7.87 3.84 -20.34
C GLY A 581 -6.41 3.43 -20.55
N VAL A 582 -5.72 3.09 -19.48
CA VAL A 582 -4.36 2.56 -19.46
C VAL A 582 -4.41 1.24 -18.72
N SER A 583 -4.45 0.15 -19.46
CA SER A 583 -4.54 -1.20 -18.90
C SER A 583 -3.19 -1.64 -18.36
N LEU A 584 -3.20 -2.10 -17.10
CA LEU A 584 -2.10 -2.80 -16.44
C LEU A 584 -2.32 -4.33 -16.46
N ASP A 585 -3.17 -4.81 -17.36
CA ASP A 585 -3.23 -6.23 -17.67
C ASP A 585 -1.91 -6.67 -18.30
N ARG A 586 -1.54 -7.93 -18.07
CA ARG A 586 -0.38 -8.52 -18.73
C ARG A 586 -0.76 -9.26 -19.99
N ASN A 587 -2.00 -9.75 -20.07
CA ASN A 587 -2.52 -10.48 -21.20
C ASN A 587 -3.51 -9.62 -21.99
N GLU A 588 -3.34 -9.56 -23.30
CA GLU A 588 -4.23 -8.88 -24.22
C GLU A 588 -5.67 -9.43 -24.14
N THR A 589 -5.84 -10.75 -23.97
CA THR A 589 -7.17 -11.37 -23.86
C THR A 589 -7.93 -10.85 -22.65
N ASP A 590 -7.23 -10.58 -21.54
CA ASP A 590 -7.85 -10.01 -20.34
C ASP A 590 -8.39 -8.59 -20.59
N LEU A 591 -7.61 -7.77 -21.29
CA LEU A 591 -8.06 -6.45 -21.71
C LEU A 591 -9.30 -6.55 -22.61
N ARG A 592 -9.23 -7.40 -23.64
CA ARG A 592 -10.30 -7.58 -24.62
C ARG A 592 -11.61 -8.02 -23.94
N GLU A 593 -11.56 -9.10 -23.15
CA GLU A 593 -12.71 -9.61 -22.43
C GLU A 593 -13.29 -8.59 -21.46
N PHE A 594 -12.45 -7.82 -20.75
CA PHE A 594 -12.91 -6.78 -19.84
C PHE A 594 -13.60 -5.64 -20.59
N THR A 595 -13.00 -5.15 -21.67
CA THR A 595 -13.58 -4.05 -22.47
C THR A 595 -14.89 -4.45 -23.13
N GLU A 596 -15.01 -5.70 -23.61
CA GLU A 596 -16.24 -6.25 -24.18
C GLU A 596 -17.30 -6.48 -23.11
N ALA A 597 -16.96 -7.12 -21.98
CA ALA A 597 -17.92 -7.41 -20.90
C ALA A 597 -18.49 -6.15 -20.25
N HIS A 598 -17.74 -5.05 -20.28
CA HIS A 598 -18.15 -3.77 -19.72
C HIS A 598 -18.54 -2.74 -20.78
N ASP A 599 -18.68 -3.10 -22.06
CA ASP A 599 -18.98 -2.20 -23.19
C ASP A 599 -18.22 -0.86 -23.12
N ILE A 600 -16.88 -0.92 -22.99
CA ILE A 600 -16.04 0.28 -22.82
C ILE A 600 -15.81 0.97 -24.17
N PRO A 601 -16.31 2.22 -24.37
CA PRO A 601 -16.32 2.86 -25.69
C PRO A 601 -15.09 3.71 -26.00
N TRP A 602 -14.19 3.92 -25.04
CA TRP A 602 -13.01 4.79 -25.19
C TRP A 602 -11.73 4.01 -25.46
N LEU A 603 -10.72 4.72 -25.98
CA LEU A 603 -9.43 4.13 -26.36
C LEU A 603 -8.69 3.55 -25.15
N GLN A 604 -8.00 2.44 -25.38
CA GLN A 604 -7.20 1.74 -24.39
C GLN A 604 -5.73 1.75 -24.78
N ILE A 605 -4.85 2.17 -23.89
CA ILE A 605 -3.41 1.96 -24.00
C ILE A 605 -3.07 0.66 -23.28
N TYR A 606 -2.28 -0.20 -23.93
CA TYR A 606 -1.84 -1.47 -23.38
C TYR A 606 -0.44 -1.79 -23.87
N ASP A 607 0.44 -2.17 -22.95
CA ASP A 607 1.83 -2.55 -23.25
C ASP A 607 2.23 -3.94 -22.72
N GLY A 608 1.30 -4.66 -22.08
CA GLY A 608 1.53 -5.99 -21.49
C GLY A 608 2.48 -6.03 -20.31
N LYS A 609 3.02 -4.89 -19.85
CA LYS A 609 4.05 -4.84 -18.79
C LYS A 609 3.45 -4.74 -17.39
N GLY A 610 2.13 -4.57 -17.25
CA GLY A 610 1.44 -4.38 -15.98
C GLY A 610 2.05 -3.24 -15.15
N TRP A 611 2.37 -3.47 -13.88
CA TRP A 611 3.05 -2.48 -13.03
C TRP A 611 4.42 -2.01 -13.56
N LYS A 612 5.03 -2.75 -14.49
CA LYS A 612 6.27 -2.33 -15.18
C LYS A 612 6.00 -1.45 -16.41
N SER A 613 4.74 -1.06 -16.68
CA SER A 613 4.42 -0.12 -17.76
C SER A 613 5.23 1.16 -17.61
N GLU A 614 5.81 1.63 -18.72
CA GLU A 614 6.59 2.87 -18.75
C GLU A 614 5.72 4.07 -18.37
N LEU A 615 4.48 4.09 -18.85
CA LEU A 615 3.52 5.15 -18.56
C LEU A 615 3.12 5.14 -17.08
N ALA A 616 2.84 3.96 -16.52
CA ALA A 616 2.51 3.81 -15.09
C ALA A 616 3.67 4.25 -14.19
N GLN A 617 4.91 3.84 -14.50
CA GLN A 617 6.10 4.25 -13.76
C GLN A 617 6.35 5.76 -13.87
N PHE A 618 6.20 6.33 -15.08
CA PHE A 618 6.40 7.76 -15.33
C PHE A 618 5.47 8.62 -14.47
N PHE A 619 4.18 8.26 -14.41
CA PHE A 619 3.19 8.98 -13.62
C PHE A 619 3.18 8.59 -12.13
N GLY A 620 3.99 7.61 -11.72
CA GLY A 620 4.08 7.14 -10.34
C GLY A 620 2.81 6.40 -9.89
N ILE A 621 2.21 5.63 -10.79
CA ILE A 621 1.04 4.80 -10.50
C ILE A 621 1.47 3.57 -9.70
N ASN A 622 1.02 3.48 -8.46
CA ASN A 622 1.36 2.41 -7.51
C ASN A 622 0.13 1.72 -6.91
N SER A 623 -1.07 2.15 -7.31
CA SER A 623 -2.35 1.57 -6.93
C SER A 623 -3.35 1.82 -8.05
N ILE A 624 -4.27 0.86 -8.25
CA ILE A 624 -5.39 0.96 -9.17
C ILE A 624 -6.70 0.61 -8.43
N PRO A 625 -7.86 1.16 -8.84
CA PRO A 625 -8.03 2.13 -9.93
C PRO A 625 -7.34 3.47 -9.64
N SER A 626 -6.83 4.15 -10.66
CA SER A 626 -6.32 5.52 -10.54
C SER A 626 -6.88 6.33 -11.70
N GLN A 627 -7.60 7.41 -11.38
CA GLN A 627 -8.28 8.24 -12.38
C GLN A 627 -7.81 9.67 -12.21
N TRP A 628 -7.24 10.21 -13.28
CA TRP A 628 -6.72 11.57 -13.31
C TRP A 628 -7.59 12.41 -14.22
N LEU A 629 -7.97 13.59 -13.74
CA LEU A 629 -8.71 14.58 -14.49
C LEU A 629 -7.75 15.65 -15.02
N ILE A 630 -7.72 15.83 -16.33
CA ILE A 630 -6.91 16.81 -17.03
C ILE A 630 -7.83 17.80 -17.73
N ASP A 631 -7.49 19.07 -17.60
CA ASP A 631 -8.25 20.16 -18.18
C ASP A 631 -7.89 20.42 -19.66
N ARG A 632 -8.73 21.19 -20.35
CA ARG A 632 -8.59 21.52 -21.79
C ARG A 632 -7.25 22.13 -22.17
N ASP A 633 -6.65 22.89 -21.27
CA ASP A 633 -5.34 23.49 -21.50
C ASP A 633 -4.17 22.53 -21.17
N GLY A 634 -4.48 21.30 -20.79
CA GLY A 634 -3.56 20.26 -20.36
C GLY A 634 -3.24 20.27 -18.88
N THR A 635 -3.83 21.13 -18.05
CA THR A 635 -3.52 21.18 -16.62
C THR A 635 -4.12 19.99 -15.89
N ILE A 636 -3.32 19.25 -15.12
CA ILE A 636 -3.81 18.14 -14.29
C ILE A 636 -4.56 18.73 -13.09
N ILE A 637 -5.86 18.47 -13.00
CA ILE A 637 -6.74 19.03 -11.97
C ILE A 637 -6.80 18.13 -10.75
N SER A 638 -6.85 16.82 -10.95
CA SER A 638 -6.92 15.83 -9.87
C SER A 638 -6.33 14.51 -10.33
N VAL A 639 -5.89 13.70 -9.37
CA VAL A 639 -5.25 12.38 -9.55
C VAL A 639 -5.92 11.27 -8.73
N ASP A 640 -7.06 11.59 -8.12
CA ASP A 640 -7.84 10.67 -7.28
C ASP A 640 -9.35 10.95 -7.39
N THR A 641 -9.84 10.98 -8.63
CA THR A 641 -11.27 11.18 -8.91
C THR A 641 -11.96 9.85 -9.06
N ARG A 642 -12.69 9.35 -8.06
CA ARG A 642 -13.36 8.03 -8.13
C ARG A 642 -14.84 8.11 -7.82
N GLY A 643 -15.61 7.20 -8.40
CA GLY A 643 -17.04 7.08 -8.25
C GLY A 643 -17.76 8.39 -8.59
N ASN A 644 -18.75 8.73 -7.77
CA ASN A 644 -19.51 9.97 -7.91
C ASN A 644 -18.65 11.25 -7.80
N ASP A 645 -17.40 11.18 -7.34
CA ASP A 645 -16.54 12.36 -7.26
C ASP A 645 -15.97 12.79 -8.60
N LEU A 646 -15.83 11.89 -9.58
CA LEU A 646 -15.38 12.27 -10.93
C LEU A 646 -16.34 13.27 -11.58
N GLY A 647 -17.64 12.98 -11.57
CA GLY A 647 -18.65 13.90 -12.11
C GLY A 647 -18.68 15.25 -11.39
N LYS A 648 -18.41 15.27 -10.08
CA LYS A 648 -18.30 16.52 -9.30
C LYS A 648 -17.07 17.33 -9.71
N TRP A 649 -15.92 16.67 -9.88
CA TRP A 649 -14.69 17.33 -10.33
C TRP A 649 -14.82 17.88 -11.76
N VAL A 650 -15.49 17.16 -12.65
CA VAL A 650 -15.82 17.64 -14.00
C VAL A 650 -16.71 18.89 -13.91
N LYS A 651 -17.78 18.83 -13.12
CA LYS A 651 -18.68 19.97 -12.91
C LYS A 651 -17.96 21.18 -12.30
N TRP A 652 -17.15 20.97 -11.27
CA TRP A 652 -16.32 22.02 -10.66
C TRP A 652 -15.38 22.64 -11.69
N THR A 653 -14.67 21.82 -12.47
CA THR A 653 -13.70 22.30 -13.46
C THR A 653 -14.37 23.11 -14.56
N GLU A 654 -15.51 22.66 -15.08
CA GLU A 654 -16.26 23.40 -16.10
C GLU A 654 -16.82 24.73 -15.56
N THR A 655 -17.40 24.72 -14.35
CA THR A 655 -18.03 25.91 -13.75
C THR A 655 -17.02 26.94 -13.26
N THR A 656 -15.81 26.52 -12.88
CA THR A 656 -14.79 27.38 -12.25
C THR A 656 -13.56 27.63 -13.13
N ARG A 657 -13.65 27.26 -14.41
CA ARG A 657 -12.59 27.54 -15.40
C ARG A 657 -12.31 29.04 -15.49
N ILE A 658 -11.03 29.41 -15.42
CA ILE A 658 -10.61 30.80 -15.57
C ILE A 658 -11.11 31.34 -16.92
N GLY A 659 -11.73 32.52 -16.88
CA GLY A 659 -12.35 33.16 -18.03
C GLY A 659 -13.83 32.81 -18.26
N ASN A 660 -14.38 31.78 -17.57
CA ASN A 660 -15.82 31.53 -17.60
C ASN A 660 -16.54 32.52 -16.69
N VAL A 661 -17.76 32.91 -17.07
CA VAL A 661 -18.67 33.66 -16.19
C VAL A 661 -19.43 32.66 -15.34
N ILE A 662 -19.43 32.83 -14.01
CA ILE A 662 -20.18 31.94 -13.12
C ILE A 662 -21.68 32.08 -13.39
N SER A 663 -22.43 30.97 -13.25
CA SER A 663 -23.89 31.04 -13.39
C SER A 663 -24.49 31.89 -12.26
N ASP A 664 -25.61 32.56 -12.58
CA ASP A 664 -26.30 33.42 -11.63
C ASP A 664 -26.73 32.66 -10.37
N PHE A 665 -26.66 33.31 -9.22
CA PHE A 665 -27.02 32.75 -7.93
C PHE A 665 -27.63 33.82 -7.02
N SER A 666 -28.42 33.38 -6.04
CA SER A 666 -28.97 34.26 -5.01
C SER A 666 -29.13 33.49 -3.70
N ALA A 667 -28.58 34.04 -2.62
CA ALA A 667 -28.69 33.51 -1.26
C ALA A 667 -28.89 34.64 -0.25
N LEU A 668 -29.33 34.29 0.96
CA LEU A 668 -29.26 35.22 2.09
C LEU A 668 -28.04 34.86 2.93
N ASP A 669 -27.29 35.87 3.34
CA ASP A 669 -26.31 35.70 4.40
C ASP A 669 -27.00 35.52 5.77
N VAL A 670 -26.23 35.14 6.78
CA VAL A 670 -26.72 34.97 8.14
C VAL A 670 -27.39 36.25 8.65
N ASP A 671 -26.96 37.45 8.26
CA ASP A 671 -27.57 38.71 8.71
C ASP A 671 -28.83 39.10 7.92
N GLY A 672 -29.27 38.25 6.98
CA GLY A 672 -30.49 38.42 6.20
C GLY A 672 -30.31 39.30 4.96
N ASN A 673 -29.08 39.65 4.59
CA ASN A 673 -28.81 40.40 3.36
C ASN A 673 -28.78 39.46 2.16
N THR A 674 -29.35 39.92 1.04
CA THR A 674 -29.27 39.19 -0.22
C THR A 674 -27.87 39.32 -0.82
N VAL A 675 -27.26 38.18 -1.15
CA VAL A 675 -26.01 38.06 -1.91
C VAL A 675 -26.32 37.37 -3.23
N SER A 676 -26.11 38.06 -4.34
CA SER A 676 -26.34 37.56 -5.69
C SER A 676 -25.34 38.12 -6.69
N HIS A 677 -25.35 37.60 -7.91
CA HIS A 677 -24.51 38.16 -8.98
C HIS A 677 -24.83 39.66 -9.23
N ALA A 678 -26.09 40.05 -9.09
CA ALA A 678 -26.51 41.45 -9.22
C ALA A 678 -25.92 42.34 -8.11
N THR A 679 -25.82 41.85 -6.87
CA THR A 679 -25.25 42.63 -5.75
C THR A 679 -23.72 42.67 -5.78
N LEU A 680 -23.09 41.71 -6.47
CA LEU A 680 -21.64 41.65 -6.67
C LEU A 680 -21.17 42.38 -7.95
N ARG A 681 -22.08 42.78 -8.83
CA ARG A 681 -21.73 43.46 -10.09
C ARG A 681 -20.91 44.72 -9.81
N GLY A 682 -19.80 44.86 -10.53
CA GLY A 682 -18.85 45.96 -10.37
C GLY A 682 -17.80 45.74 -9.28
N LYS A 683 -17.86 44.61 -8.55
CA LYS A 683 -16.94 44.26 -7.46
C LYS A 683 -16.13 43.02 -7.80
N VAL A 684 -14.90 42.96 -7.31
CA VAL A 684 -14.11 41.73 -7.31
C VAL A 684 -14.52 40.92 -6.07
N ALA A 685 -14.94 39.68 -6.24
CA ALA A 685 -15.51 38.90 -5.13
C ALA A 685 -14.83 37.53 -4.95
N LEU A 686 -14.58 37.16 -3.70
CA LEU A 686 -14.06 35.85 -3.32
C LEU A 686 -15.17 35.02 -2.67
N LEU A 687 -15.51 33.89 -3.28
CA LEU A 687 -16.36 32.86 -2.70
C LEU A 687 -15.48 31.81 -2.05
N HIS A 688 -15.61 31.62 -0.73
CA HIS A 688 -14.85 30.65 0.05
C HIS A 688 -15.78 29.55 0.57
N PHE A 689 -15.55 28.30 0.18
CA PHE A 689 -16.32 27.14 0.60
C PHE A 689 -15.53 26.35 1.64
N GLY A 690 -16.07 26.15 2.84
CA GLY A 690 -15.32 25.45 3.88
C GLY A 690 -16.04 25.30 5.22
N ASP A 691 -15.24 25.05 6.27
CA ASP A 691 -15.66 25.09 7.66
C ASP A 691 -15.19 26.40 8.30
N MET A 692 -16.16 27.30 8.51
CA MET A 692 -15.88 28.68 8.93
C MET A 692 -15.25 28.80 10.33
N HIS A 693 -15.10 27.69 11.08
CA HIS A 693 -14.42 27.68 12.37
C HIS A 693 -12.95 27.26 12.26
N GLN A 694 -12.60 26.37 11.33
CA GLN A 694 -11.31 25.67 11.33
C GLN A 694 -10.38 26.10 10.21
N ASP A 695 -10.88 26.83 9.21
CA ASP A 695 -10.10 27.15 8.02
C ASP A 695 -9.08 28.27 8.29
N PRO A 696 -7.77 27.98 8.29
CA PRO A 696 -6.73 28.97 8.58
C PRO A 696 -6.61 30.07 7.51
N GLU A 697 -7.17 29.85 6.32
CA GLU A 697 -7.25 30.81 5.22
C GLU A 697 -8.11 32.04 5.58
N LEU A 698 -9.11 31.90 6.47
CA LEU A 698 -10.06 32.97 6.79
C LEU A 698 -9.40 34.24 7.32
N LYS A 699 -8.36 34.11 8.15
CA LYS A 699 -7.62 35.27 8.68
C LYS A 699 -6.99 36.13 7.57
N HIS A 700 -6.54 35.50 6.49
CA HIS A 700 -5.97 36.19 5.35
C HIS A 700 -7.06 36.83 4.48
N ILE A 701 -8.20 36.16 4.33
CA ILE A 701 -9.38 36.70 3.66
C ILE A 701 -9.88 37.94 4.39
N ASP A 702 -10.00 37.90 5.72
CA ASP A 702 -10.40 39.06 6.55
C ASP A 702 -9.41 40.23 6.39
N THR A 703 -8.11 39.94 6.29
CA THR A 703 -7.07 40.95 6.07
C THR A 703 -7.26 41.64 4.71
N LEU A 704 -7.52 40.88 3.65
CA LEU A 704 -7.82 41.42 2.33
C LEU A 704 -9.12 42.23 2.33
N TYR A 705 -10.16 41.73 2.98
CA TYR A 705 -11.43 42.43 3.11
C TYR A 705 -11.25 43.79 3.81
N LYS A 706 -10.59 43.81 4.97
CA LYS A 706 -10.30 45.05 5.72
C LYS A 706 -9.51 46.06 4.88
N LYS A 707 -8.60 45.59 4.02
CA LYS A 707 -7.74 46.43 3.18
C LYS A 707 -8.44 46.97 1.94
N TYR A 708 -9.24 46.16 1.25
CA TYR A 708 -9.72 46.45 -0.11
C TYR A 708 -11.24 46.55 -0.25
N HIS A 709 -12.04 46.28 0.78
CA HIS A 709 -13.50 46.34 0.67
C HIS A 709 -14.00 47.71 0.18
N LYS A 710 -13.41 48.81 0.69
CA LYS A 710 -13.73 50.18 0.24
C LYS A 710 -13.37 50.46 -1.22
N ASN A 711 -12.51 49.63 -1.81
CA ASN A 711 -12.09 49.72 -3.21
C ASN A 711 -12.92 48.82 -4.14
N GLY A 712 -13.91 48.09 -3.60
CA GLY A 712 -14.79 47.21 -4.39
C GLY A 712 -14.44 45.73 -4.30
N PHE A 713 -13.79 45.29 -3.22
CA PHE A 713 -13.60 43.86 -2.93
C PHE A 713 -14.69 43.32 -1.99
N GLU A 714 -15.19 42.10 -2.25
CA GLU A 714 -16.11 41.40 -1.37
C GLU A 714 -15.62 40.00 -1.02
N ALA A 715 -15.92 39.55 0.19
CA ALA A 715 -15.65 38.19 0.64
C ALA A 715 -16.96 37.52 1.06
N ILE A 716 -17.18 36.30 0.55
CA ILE A 716 -18.37 35.50 0.80
C ILE A 716 -17.95 34.14 1.35
N GLY A 717 -18.15 33.90 2.63
CA GLY A 717 -17.93 32.60 3.28
C GLY A 717 -19.16 31.71 3.16
N ILE A 718 -19.06 30.62 2.41
CA ILE A 718 -20.11 29.62 2.18
C ILE A 718 -19.81 28.40 3.03
N ASN A 719 -20.54 28.26 4.14
CA ASN A 719 -20.32 27.18 5.09
C ASN A 719 -20.97 25.89 4.58
N VAL A 720 -20.15 24.93 4.17
CA VAL A 720 -20.59 23.63 3.65
C VAL A 720 -20.35 22.49 4.65
N ARG A 721 -19.74 22.77 5.82
CA ARG A 721 -19.45 21.81 6.91
C ARG A 721 -19.69 22.36 8.32
N GLY A 722 -19.78 21.47 9.30
CA GLY A 722 -19.36 21.78 10.68
C GLY A 722 -20.39 22.30 11.68
N TRP A 723 -21.59 22.74 11.27
CA TRP A 723 -22.57 23.30 12.22
C TRP A 723 -23.99 22.78 11.98
N LYS A 724 -24.75 22.61 13.08
CA LYS A 724 -26.11 22.05 13.05
C LYS A 724 -27.14 23.00 12.41
N ASN A 725 -26.91 24.32 12.43
CA ASN A 725 -27.83 25.33 11.90
C ASN A 725 -27.16 26.71 11.66
N GLU A 726 -27.94 27.63 11.07
CA GLU A 726 -27.56 29.00 10.71
C GLU A 726 -27.13 29.86 11.92
N ASP A 727 -27.77 29.69 13.08
CA ASP A 727 -27.43 30.41 14.31
C ASP A 727 -26.04 30.05 14.84
N GLY A 728 -25.65 28.78 14.71
CA GLY A 728 -24.30 28.32 15.05
C GLY A 728 -23.23 29.03 14.22
N LEU A 729 -23.43 29.11 12.91
CA LEU A 729 -22.54 29.85 12.00
C LEU A 729 -22.48 31.33 12.37
N ARG A 730 -23.63 31.98 12.62
CA ARG A 730 -23.68 33.39 13.05
C ARG A 730 -22.85 33.62 14.32
N GLY A 731 -22.87 32.67 15.25
CA GLY A 731 -22.05 32.71 16.46
C GLY A 731 -20.55 32.65 16.18
N VAL A 732 -20.11 31.83 15.23
CA VAL A 732 -18.69 31.74 14.80
C VAL A 732 -18.24 33.03 14.15
N VAL A 733 -19.00 33.56 13.20
CA VAL A 733 -18.70 34.82 12.50
C VAL A 733 -18.50 35.96 13.50
N ARG A 734 -19.42 36.09 14.48
CA ARG A 734 -19.32 37.12 15.53
C ARG A 734 -18.12 36.93 16.45
N ARG A 735 -17.81 35.70 16.86
CA ARG A 735 -16.67 35.41 17.75
C ARG A 735 -15.32 35.62 17.06
N GLY A 736 -15.24 35.33 15.77
CA GLY A 736 -14.02 35.48 14.97
C GLY A 736 -13.74 36.90 14.48
N ASP A 737 -14.65 37.85 14.70
CA ASP A 737 -14.62 39.18 14.04
C ASP A 737 -14.45 39.06 12.50
N HIS A 738 -15.09 38.05 11.95
CA HIS A 738 -15.09 37.76 10.52
C HIS A 738 -15.98 38.76 9.80
N GLN A 739 -15.46 39.38 8.74
CA GLN A 739 -16.10 40.48 8.02
C GLN A 739 -16.48 40.06 6.60
N GLY A 740 -17.62 40.54 6.09
CA GLY A 740 -18.17 40.16 4.79
C GLY A 740 -19.46 39.37 4.93
N HIS A 741 -19.82 38.61 3.90
CA HIS A 741 -21.06 37.85 3.86
C HIS A 741 -20.83 36.38 4.20
N TYR A 742 -21.67 35.80 5.06
CA TYR A 742 -21.57 34.39 5.43
C TYR A 742 -22.87 33.65 5.18
N ILE A 743 -22.85 32.60 4.37
CA ILE A 743 -24.02 31.84 3.94
C ILE A 743 -23.95 30.44 4.55
N TYR A 744 -25.04 30.01 5.18
CA TYR A 744 -25.17 28.65 5.67
C TYR A 744 -25.71 27.74 4.55
N ALA A 745 -24.83 26.93 3.95
CA ALA A 745 -25.12 26.03 2.83
C ALA A 745 -24.84 24.55 3.18
N ALA A 746 -24.91 24.17 4.45
CA ALA A 746 -24.71 22.80 4.90
C ALA A 746 -25.90 21.88 4.56
N ARG A 747 -25.76 20.57 4.84
CA ARG A 747 -26.77 19.54 4.56
C ARG A 747 -28.15 19.97 5.11
N ASP A 748 -29.17 19.84 4.26
CA ASP A 748 -30.58 20.19 4.53
C ASP A 748 -30.90 21.69 4.67
N SER A 749 -29.96 22.59 4.35
CA SER A 749 -30.24 24.02 4.27
C SER A 749 -30.95 24.41 2.96
N LYS A 750 -31.80 25.46 3.01
CA LYS A 750 -32.42 26.07 1.82
C LYS A 750 -31.42 26.62 0.79
N TYR A 751 -30.14 26.77 1.17
CA TYR A 751 -29.07 27.28 0.32
C TYR A 751 -28.07 26.20 -0.12
N ALA A 752 -28.36 24.91 0.14
CA ALA A 752 -27.56 23.80 -0.37
C ALA A 752 -27.44 23.82 -1.91
N ALA A 753 -28.47 24.32 -2.60
CA ALA A 753 -28.48 24.50 -4.07
C ALA A 753 -27.32 25.38 -4.58
N LEU A 754 -26.88 26.38 -3.79
CA LEU A 754 -25.74 27.22 -4.14
C LEU A 754 -24.43 26.42 -4.16
N ALA A 755 -24.23 25.57 -3.15
CA ALA A 755 -23.06 24.70 -3.08
C ALA A 755 -23.11 23.63 -4.18
N GLU A 756 -24.30 23.08 -4.45
CA GLU A 756 -24.54 22.08 -5.51
C GLU A 756 -24.23 22.60 -6.92
N GLN A 757 -24.46 23.90 -7.17
CA GLN A 757 -24.11 24.55 -8.44
C GLN A 757 -22.63 24.37 -8.78
N PHE A 758 -21.76 24.39 -7.77
CA PHE A 758 -20.31 24.20 -7.93
C PHE A 758 -19.87 22.75 -7.66
N GLY A 759 -20.79 21.80 -7.53
CA GLY A 759 -20.47 20.38 -7.32
C GLY A 759 -20.33 19.94 -5.85
N PHE A 760 -20.69 20.79 -4.88
CA PHE A 760 -20.73 20.46 -3.46
C PHE A 760 -22.17 20.11 -3.00
N GLY A 761 -22.61 18.85 -3.14
CA GLY A 761 -24.00 18.41 -2.90
C GLY A 761 -24.23 17.27 -1.89
N GLN A 762 -25.49 16.82 -1.74
CA GLN A 762 -25.90 15.70 -0.86
C GLN A 762 -25.04 14.44 -1.07
N GLY A 763 -24.62 13.79 0.02
CA GLY A 763 -23.76 12.59 -0.02
C GLY A 763 -22.26 12.87 -0.08
N PHE A 764 -21.82 14.11 0.14
CA PHE A 764 -20.41 14.48 0.19
C PHE A 764 -19.70 13.84 1.39
N ALA A 765 -19.12 12.66 1.20
CA ALA A 765 -18.07 12.17 2.07
C ALA A 765 -16.89 13.14 1.94
N ALA A 766 -16.65 13.88 3.01
CA ALA A 766 -15.64 14.91 3.21
C ALA A 766 -14.19 14.57 2.82
N LYS A 767 -13.90 13.37 2.34
CA LYS A 767 -12.53 12.84 2.19
C LYS A 767 -11.86 13.10 0.83
N ARG A 768 -12.59 13.41 -0.26
CA ARG A 768 -12.01 13.34 -1.62
C ARG A 768 -11.91 14.65 -2.43
N MET A 769 -12.85 15.59 -2.33
CA MET A 769 -12.59 17.00 -2.69
C MET A 769 -12.12 17.75 -1.43
N SER A 770 -10.92 18.32 -1.48
CA SER A 770 -10.27 18.88 -0.30
C SER A 770 -10.78 20.29 0.00
N LEU A 771 -11.73 20.43 0.92
CA LEU A 771 -12.05 21.74 1.50
C LEU A 771 -10.89 22.25 2.38
N PRO A 772 -10.67 23.57 2.47
CA PRO A 772 -11.44 24.64 1.84
C PRO A 772 -11.22 24.79 0.33
N ALA A 773 -12.23 25.29 -0.37
CA ALA A 773 -12.22 25.63 -1.78
C ALA A 773 -12.53 27.12 -1.98
N PHE A 774 -12.07 27.72 -3.08
CA PHE A 774 -12.39 29.12 -3.38
C PHE A 774 -12.56 29.38 -4.87
N ILE A 775 -13.31 30.45 -5.16
CA ILE A 775 -13.49 31.03 -6.50
C ILE A 775 -13.33 32.54 -6.35
N LEU A 776 -12.40 33.12 -7.10
CA LEU A 776 -12.26 34.56 -7.25
C LEU A 776 -12.91 34.98 -8.56
N ILE A 777 -13.82 35.93 -8.52
CA ILE A 777 -14.52 36.47 -9.68
C ILE A 777 -14.25 37.97 -9.86
N ASP A 778 -14.23 38.41 -11.12
CA ASP A 778 -14.10 39.80 -11.52
C ASP A 778 -15.45 40.54 -11.45
N ARG A 779 -15.41 41.84 -11.76
CA ARG A 779 -16.54 42.79 -11.73
C ARG A 779 -17.73 42.41 -12.60
N ASP A 780 -17.52 41.57 -13.60
CA ASP A 780 -18.55 41.05 -14.51
C ASP A 780 -18.96 39.59 -14.22
N GLY A 781 -18.39 38.98 -13.18
CA GLY A 781 -18.63 37.58 -12.81
C GLY A 781 -17.65 36.59 -13.43
N THR A 782 -16.67 37.05 -14.21
CA THR A 782 -15.67 36.19 -14.82
C THR A 782 -14.74 35.59 -13.77
N VAL A 783 -14.49 34.28 -13.81
CA VAL A 783 -13.57 33.60 -12.89
C VAL A 783 -12.13 34.01 -13.20
N LEU A 784 -11.45 34.52 -12.17
CA LEU A 784 -10.05 34.94 -12.20
C LEU A 784 -9.10 33.86 -11.66
N ASP A 785 -9.55 33.12 -10.65
CA ASP A 785 -8.81 32.00 -10.05
C ASP A 785 -9.79 31.09 -9.32
N ALA A 786 -9.52 29.79 -9.29
CA ALA A 786 -10.33 28.83 -8.54
C ALA A 786 -9.49 27.66 -8.02
N ARG A 787 -9.91 27.06 -6.91
CA ARG A 787 -9.24 25.91 -6.29
C ARG A 787 -10.21 25.11 -5.43
N ALA A 788 -10.09 23.77 -5.45
CA ALA A 788 -10.83 22.87 -4.57
C ALA A 788 -9.90 21.99 -3.70
N GLU A 789 -8.87 22.59 -3.10
CA GLU A 789 -7.87 21.89 -2.28
C GLU A 789 -7.20 22.73 -1.19
N LYS A 790 -6.77 22.08 -0.10
CA LYS A 790 -5.95 22.70 0.95
C LYS A 790 -4.69 23.35 0.40
N VAL A 791 -4.42 24.55 0.88
CA VAL A 791 -3.23 25.31 0.51
C VAL A 791 -2.00 24.74 1.21
N HIS A 792 -0.92 24.48 0.44
CA HIS A 792 0.33 23.97 1.00
C HIS A 792 1.13 25.05 1.77
N SER A 793 1.10 26.30 1.30
CA SER A 793 1.54 27.49 2.06
C SER A 793 0.47 28.58 1.93
N ILE A 794 -0.19 28.87 3.04
CA ILE A 794 -1.30 29.83 3.12
C ILE A 794 -0.78 31.24 2.80
N GLU A 795 0.44 31.57 3.23
CA GLU A 795 1.07 32.86 3.01
C GLU A 795 1.34 33.10 1.52
N ALA A 796 1.90 32.10 0.82
CA ALA A 796 2.18 32.20 -0.62
C ALA A 796 0.89 32.33 -1.43
N TRP A 797 -0.15 31.59 -1.04
CA TRP A 797 -1.47 31.71 -1.64
C TRP A 797 -2.09 33.08 -1.40
N ALA A 798 -2.08 33.58 -0.16
CA ALA A 798 -2.63 34.87 0.19
C ALA A 798 -1.92 36.01 -0.57
N ALA A 799 -0.60 35.95 -0.71
CA ALA A 799 0.18 36.91 -1.49
C ALA A 799 -0.18 36.88 -2.98
N ARG A 800 -0.37 35.69 -3.56
CA ARG A 800 -0.85 35.54 -4.96
C ARG A 800 -2.26 36.09 -5.12
N LEU A 801 -3.16 35.76 -4.19
CA LEU A 801 -4.54 36.21 -4.19
C LEU A 801 -4.61 37.74 -4.12
N GLU A 802 -3.86 38.35 -3.21
CA GLU A 802 -3.77 39.80 -3.08
C GLU A 802 -3.34 40.47 -4.39
N LYS A 803 -2.30 39.92 -5.04
CA LYS A 803 -1.80 40.44 -6.32
C LYS A 803 -2.89 40.45 -7.39
N ILE A 804 -3.69 39.38 -7.49
CA ILE A 804 -4.78 39.30 -8.46
C ILE A 804 -5.86 40.33 -8.10
N VAL A 805 -6.27 40.40 -6.82
CA VAL A 805 -7.27 41.37 -6.34
C VAL A 805 -6.84 42.81 -6.65
N VAL A 806 -5.63 43.22 -6.29
CA VAL A 806 -5.11 44.58 -6.55
C VAL A 806 -5.13 44.90 -8.04
N THR A 807 -4.71 43.95 -8.88
CA THR A 807 -4.69 44.12 -10.34
C THR A 807 -6.09 44.39 -10.89
N HIS A 808 -7.10 43.62 -10.49
CA HIS A 808 -8.48 43.76 -10.98
C HIS A 808 -9.28 44.88 -10.29
N LEU A 809 -8.80 45.36 -9.14
CA LEU A 809 -9.26 46.60 -8.55
C LEU A 809 -8.65 47.85 -9.22
N CYS A 810 -7.64 47.67 -10.09
CA CYS A 810 -6.86 48.73 -10.73
C CYS A 810 -6.13 49.64 -9.72
N LEU A 811 -5.49 49.04 -8.71
CA LEU A 811 -4.81 49.71 -7.60
C LEU A 811 -3.27 49.65 -7.69
#